data_AF-A0A497FES8-F1
#
_entry.id   AF-A0A497FES8-F1
#
_cell.length_a   1.000
_cell.length_b   1.000
_cell.length_c   1.000
_cell.angle_alpha   90.00
_cell.angle_beta   90.00
_cell.angle_gamma   90.00
#
_symmetry.space_group_name_H-M   'P 1'
#
loop_
_entity.id
_entity.type
_entity.pdbx_description
1 polymer ?
#
loop_
_entity_poly.entity_id
_entity_poly.type
_entity_poly.pdbx_seq_one_letter_code
_entity_poly.pdbx_strand_id
1 'polypeptide(L)'
;MSGAVSKMLRAFLSACLLSLLLSTMGALKLVAKRESYGQNLVANIELKNTLTQGFRNFSFAQVDVTVTDSEGNVVKGAWIKAFSEEWGVMYPHFETWGITGNAGKYSFNIPEGKWIFIASSGWDYARSHPNRGFFVAVRENITGKTSLILKPVKTITIKVYNEEGSPLPVDEIYALLTSRIPALPPALIGWSPSGLFHLSIGLFMERAPDSNLTIIAIKRTGESSDGYLLVKTAPVSQDIVITSINSSTLQLAAYNPDGSLSYYWDVELRLPDLYLPNWAFIFKLYGKNTLHVSPMNVLINPRFIPPEWYYYFEGIAVTLEPGQTYSYSFGKRVTFKLWVIKHDTQLYFDVRDEFGNVLAFYDNRGIRNIRLRIFEGSNKVYDDNIGKYIPGTLFYGIGKTFSDNAYFTLDVDLGPLGGLGSISLNGTLYDKRNLVVFRTIHSENFNLTVPVEDLWSISGQSRDKVFVKSLENIYAAIGDFLGEELSLKPHRVEVNFEWCGVAGTSFVGFGLGVARWPINISPNLLNVLSHELGHMYSFTPPLIYGVECPTFCEPLATYLGIEGIAALYKDNPRYSDNVRLWFWGTHPKFFDYIAGKTEFDAIENMQFIFFYLHKTYGPEIHKNFFRIWNTELKKKLLENRFNDVETAFILYSHLAKENLAWIARLAGLSISEQRVAEGLALIKSRLPPSLSIWVAGTNGLNVTINGVALPGTQETTITRIHWDWGDGNEEDHWFP
;
A
#
# COMPACT_ATOMS: atom_id res chain seq x y z
N MET A 1 -48.31 -52.49 -10.81
CA MET A 1 -47.94 -51.06 -10.80
C MET A 1 -47.71 -50.47 -9.39
N SER A 2 -47.86 -51.19 -8.28
CA SER A 2 -47.75 -50.62 -6.91
C SER A 2 -46.34 -50.69 -6.26
N GLY A 3 -45.43 -51.54 -6.76
CA GLY A 3 -44.08 -51.69 -6.18
C GLY A 3 -43.04 -50.65 -6.63
N ALA A 4 -43.11 -50.21 -7.88
CA ALA A 4 -42.15 -49.24 -8.45
C ALA A 4 -42.41 -47.82 -7.93
N VAL A 5 -43.68 -47.43 -7.79
CA VAL A 5 -44.08 -46.12 -7.24
C VAL A 5 -43.69 -46.00 -5.76
N SER A 6 -43.78 -47.09 -4.99
CA SER A 6 -43.37 -47.12 -3.58
C SER A 6 -41.85 -46.92 -3.39
N LYS A 7 -41.02 -47.54 -4.25
CA LYS A 7 -39.56 -47.36 -4.21
C LYS A 7 -39.13 -45.96 -4.65
N MET A 8 -39.78 -45.39 -5.66
CA MET A 8 -39.49 -44.04 -6.14
C MET A 8 -39.88 -42.98 -5.10
N LEU A 9 -41.04 -43.15 -4.42
CA LEU A 9 -41.49 -42.25 -3.37
C LEU A 9 -40.57 -42.32 -2.13
N ARG A 10 -40.07 -43.50 -1.76
CA ARG A 10 -39.10 -43.66 -0.64
C ARG A 10 -37.73 -43.06 -0.96
N ALA A 11 -37.25 -43.19 -2.19
CA ALA A 11 -36.00 -42.54 -2.63
C ALA A 11 -36.15 -41.01 -2.66
N PHE A 12 -37.30 -40.51 -3.10
CA PHE A 12 -37.61 -39.08 -3.13
C PHE A 12 -37.77 -38.51 -1.71
N LEU A 13 -38.49 -39.20 -0.83
CA LEU A 13 -38.62 -38.81 0.58
C LEU A 13 -37.29 -38.88 1.34
N SER A 14 -36.43 -39.87 1.06
CA SER A 14 -35.09 -39.96 1.67
C SER A 14 -34.17 -38.84 1.16
N ALA A 15 -34.25 -38.48 -0.13
CA ALA A 15 -33.52 -37.36 -0.70
C ALA A 15 -34.02 -36.01 -0.16
N CYS A 16 -35.32 -35.86 0.07
CA CYS A 16 -35.91 -34.68 0.71
C CYS A 16 -35.59 -34.60 2.21
N LEU A 17 -35.53 -35.73 2.93
CA LEU A 17 -35.10 -35.75 4.33
C LEU A 17 -33.61 -35.41 4.46
N LEU A 18 -32.78 -35.93 3.57
CA LEU A 18 -31.35 -35.62 3.52
C LEU A 18 -31.12 -34.15 3.11
N SER A 19 -31.94 -33.59 2.21
CA SER A 19 -31.88 -32.17 1.85
C SER A 19 -32.42 -31.25 2.96
N LEU A 20 -33.39 -31.69 3.78
CA LEU A 20 -33.83 -30.95 4.98
C LEU A 20 -32.81 -31.01 6.12
N LEU A 21 -32.05 -32.11 6.24
CA LEU A 21 -30.95 -32.25 7.20
C LEU A 21 -29.70 -31.46 6.78
N LEU A 22 -29.51 -31.21 5.47
CA LEU A 22 -28.40 -30.43 4.91
C LEU A 22 -28.73 -28.95 4.65
N SER A 23 -30.01 -28.56 4.63
CA SER A 23 -30.44 -27.17 4.42
C SER A 23 -30.13 -26.24 5.60
N THR A 24 -29.71 -26.79 6.75
CA THR A 24 -29.11 -26.03 7.86
C THR A 24 -27.66 -25.62 7.61
N MET A 25 -27.05 -26.01 6.47
CA MET A 25 -25.67 -25.68 6.09
C MET A 25 -25.49 -25.03 4.70
N GLY A 26 -26.56 -24.46 4.12
CA GLY A 26 -26.47 -23.61 2.93
C GLY A 26 -27.10 -24.20 1.67
N ALA A 27 -27.37 -23.32 0.69
CA ALA A 27 -28.26 -23.59 -0.43
C ALA A 27 -27.72 -24.68 -1.39
N LEU A 28 -28.45 -25.79 -1.50
CA LEU A 28 -28.24 -26.86 -2.48
C LEU A 28 -29.25 -26.76 -3.62
N LYS A 29 -28.80 -26.85 -4.88
CA LYS A 29 -29.68 -26.97 -6.06
C LYS A 29 -29.73 -28.41 -6.53
N LEU A 30 -30.91 -29.02 -6.45
CA LEU A 30 -31.16 -30.36 -7.00
C LEU A 30 -31.31 -30.27 -8.52
N VAL A 31 -30.51 -31.05 -9.27
CA VAL A 31 -30.66 -31.19 -10.73
C VAL A 31 -30.92 -32.65 -11.04
N ALA A 32 -32.16 -32.97 -11.41
CA ALA A 32 -32.51 -34.29 -11.92
C ALA A 32 -32.31 -34.30 -13.43
N LYS A 33 -31.37 -35.12 -13.92
CA LYS A 33 -31.22 -35.40 -15.35
C LYS A 33 -31.92 -36.71 -15.70
N ARG A 34 -32.75 -36.68 -16.73
CA ARG A 34 -33.43 -37.86 -17.27
C ARG A 34 -32.54 -38.48 -18.34
N GLU A 35 -32.00 -39.66 -18.08
CA GLU A 35 -31.30 -40.47 -19.09
C GLU A 35 -32.05 -41.78 -19.28
N SER A 36 -32.35 -42.14 -20.53
CA SER A 36 -33.03 -43.39 -20.87
C SER A 36 -32.02 -44.44 -21.30
N TYR A 37 -31.87 -45.50 -20.51
CA TYR A 37 -31.17 -46.72 -20.90
C TYR A 37 -32.16 -47.90 -20.90
N GLY A 38 -32.74 -48.21 -22.08
CA GLY A 38 -33.66 -49.34 -22.24
C GLY A 38 -34.95 -49.25 -21.40
N GLN A 39 -35.51 -50.40 -21.00
CA GLN A 39 -36.78 -50.50 -20.23
C GLN A 39 -36.67 -50.11 -18.75
N ASN A 40 -35.51 -49.67 -18.26
CA ASN A 40 -35.33 -49.24 -16.88
C ASN A 40 -35.22 -47.71 -16.78
N LEU A 41 -36.11 -47.11 -15.98
CA LEU A 41 -36.04 -45.71 -15.59
C LEU A 41 -35.01 -45.54 -14.47
N VAL A 42 -33.87 -44.93 -14.76
CA VAL A 42 -32.87 -44.54 -13.76
C VAL A 42 -32.88 -43.01 -13.65
N ALA A 43 -33.21 -42.48 -12.47
CA ALA A 43 -33.06 -41.06 -12.17
C ALA A 43 -31.68 -40.86 -11.54
N ASN A 44 -30.75 -40.27 -12.29
CA ASN A 44 -29.48 -39.80 -11.72
C ASN A 44 -29.75 -38.46 -11.03
N ILE A 45 -29.75 -38.49 -9.69
CA ILE A 45 -29.82 -37.30 -8.86
C ILE A 45 -28.38 -36.87 -8.62
N GLU A 46 -27.97 -35.80 -9.28
CA GLU A 46 -26.66 -35.17 -9.04
C GLU A 46 -26.84 -34.11 -7.95
N LEU A 47 -26.24 -34.34 -6.78
CA LEU A 47 -26.09 -33.31 -5.74
C LEU A 47 -24.99 -32.35 -6.18
N LYS A 48 -25.35 -31.23 -6.79
CA LYS A 48 -24.41 -30.14 -7.02
C LYS A 48 -24.39 -29.25 -5.78
N ASN A 49 -23.26 -29.27 -5.08
CA ASN A 49 -22.98 -28.31 -4.03
C ASN A 49 -22.87 -26.92 -4.68
N THR A 50 -23.89 -26.08 -4.52
CA THR A 50 -23.86 -24.71 -5.07
C THR A 50 -22.96 -23.78 -4.26
N LEU A 51 -22.42 -24.23 -3.12
CA LEU A 51 -21.38 -23.53 -2.36
C LEU A 51 -19.94 -23.77 -2.87
N THR A 52 -19.72 -24.65 -3.86
CA THR A 52 -18.39 -24.77 -4.50
C THR A 52 -18.20 -23.82 -5.68
N GLN A 53 -19.15 -22.92 -5.97
CA GLN A 53 -18.86 -21.74 -6.77
C GLN A 53 -18.16 -20.70 -5.89
N GLY A 54 -16.89 -20.92 -5.55
CA GLY A 54 -16.13 -19.88 -4.86
C GLY A 54 -14.85 -20.28 -4.12
N PHE A 55 -14.58 -21.57 -3.89
CA PHE A 55 -13.27 -21.96 -3.34
C PHE A 55 -12.20 -21.84 -4.43
N ARG A 56 -11.76 -20.60 -4.69
CA ARG A 56 -10.47 -20.40 -5.35
C ARG A 56 -9.41 -20.84 -4.36
N ASN A 57 -9.05 -22.12 -4.40
CA ASN A 57 -7.73 -22.50 -3.90
C ASN A 57 -6.74 -21.58 -4.60
N PHE A 58 -5.93 -20.85 -3.83
CA PHE A 58 -4.81 -20.07 -4.36
C PHE A 58 -3.70 -21.02 -4.83
N SER A 59 -4.07 -21.98 -5.68
CA SER A 59 -3.18 -22.93 -6.31
C SER A 59 -2.24 -22.16 -7.23
N PHE A 60 -1.01 -22.63 -7.29
CA PHE A 60 -0.02 -22.07 -8.20
C PHE A 60 -0.01 -22.84 -9.50
N ALA A 61 0.02 -22.09 -10.59
CA ALA A 61 0.08 -22.60 -11.95
C ALA A 61 1.40 -22.19 -12.59
N GLN A 62 2.01 -23.15 -13.29
CA GLN A 62 3.12 -22.87 -14.18
C GLN A 62 2.59 -22.25 -15.48
N VAL A 63 3.05 -21.05 -15.83
CA VAL A 63 2.72 -20.39 -17.09
C VAL A 63 3.99 -20.17 -17.90
N ASP A 64 4.11 -20.90 -19.01
CA ASP A 64 5.25 -20.78 -19.93
C ASP A 64 4.91 -19.79 -21.05
N VAL A 65 5.59 -18.65 -21.06
CA VAL A 65 5.39 -17.60 -22.07
C VAL A 65 6.51 -17.69 -23.11
N THR A 66 6.14 -17.74 -24.38
CA THR A 66 7.07 -17.62 -25.52
C THR A 66 6.82 -16.29 -26.23
N VAL A 67 7.86 -15.49 -26.42
CA VAL A 67 7.78 -14.25 -27.20
C VAL A 67 8.32 -14.48 -28.60
N THR A 68 7.56 -14.03 -29.59
CA THR A 68 7.98 -14.06 -30.99
C THR A 68 7.84 -12.68 -31.62
N ASP A 69 8.62 -12.42 -32.67
CA ASP A 69 8.42 -11.27 -33.54
C ASP A 69 7.18 -11.45 -34.44
N SER A 70 6.92 -10.48 -35.33
CA SER A 70 5.80 -10.53 -36.29
C SER A 70 5.90 -11.68 -37.29
N GLU A 71 7.12 -12.15 -37.58
CA GLU A 71 7.37 -13.26 -38.50
C GLU A 71 7.23 -14.63 -37.80
N GLY A 72 7.24 -14.65 -36.47
CA GLY A 72 7.14 -15.85 -35.65
C GLY A 72 8.48 -16.37 -35.14
N ASN A 73 9.58 -15.63 -35.34
CA ASN A 73 10.88 -15.99 -34.78
C ASN A 73 10.90 -15.67 -33.29
N VAL A 74 11.55 -16.51 -32.48
CA VAL A 74 11.64 -16.30 -31.03
C VAL A 74 12.50 -15.09 -30.68
N VAL A 75 12.07 -14.33 -29.67
CA VAL A 75 12.78 -13.13 -29.22
C VAL A 75 13.50 -13.40 -27.92
N LYS A 76 14.83 -13.44 -27.97
CA LYS A 76 15.71 -13.48 -26.79
C LYS A 76 15.84 -12.09 -26.15
N GLY A 77 15.90 -12.03 -24.82
CA GLY A 77 16.16 -10.79 -24.09
C GLY A 77 14.96 -9.87 -23.96
N ALA A 78 13.77 -10.33 -24.34
CA ALA A 78 12.52 -9.62 -24.17
C ALA A 78 12.18 -9.50 -22.69
N TRP A 79 11.64 -8.34 -22.29
CA TRP A 79 11.15 -8.11 -20.93
C TRP A 79 9.74 -8.65 -20.77
N ILE A 80 9.50 -9.45 -19.72
CA ILE A 80 8.20 -10.06 -19.41
C ILE A 80 7.73 -9.70 -18.01
N LYS A 81 6.44 -9.41 -17.88
CA LYS A 81 5.77 -9.17 -16.59
C LYS A 81 4.37 -9.80 -16.60
N ALA A 82 3.99 -10.43 -15.50
CA ALA A 82 2.62 -10.82 -15.20
C ALA A 82 2.07 -9.89 -14.12
N PHE A 83 0.86 -9.36 -14.30
CA PHE A 83 0.18 -8.49 -13.34
C PHE A 83 -1.21 -9.05 -13.03
N SER A 84 -1.50 -9.25 -11.75
CA SER A 84 -2.81 -9.74 -11.30
C SER A 84 -3.81 -8.59 -11.35
N GLU A 85 -4.84 -8.72 -12.19
CA GLU A 85 -5.94 -7.75 -12.22
C GLU A 85 -6.78 -7.83 -10.95
N GLU A 86 -6.57 -8.87 -10.16
CA GLU A 86 -7.37 -9.15 -8.99
C GLU A 86 -6.70 -8.67 -7.71
N TRP A 87 -5.40 -8.84 -7.59
CA TRP A 87 -4.70 -8.59 -6.35
C TRP A 87 -3.61 -7.54 -6.49
N GLY A 88 -3.38 -7.01 -7.71
CA GLY A 88 -2.31 -6.05 -8.00
C GLY A 88 -0.90 -6.61 -7.93
N VAL A 89 -0.73 -7.83 -7.43
CA VAL A 89 0.56 -8.52 -7.33
C VAL A 89 1.12 -8.76 -8.72
N MET A 90 2.43 -8.56 -8.86
CA MET A 90 3.13 -8.65 -10.13
C MET A 90 4.34 -9.58 -10.04
N TYR A 91 4.62 -10.29 -11.12
CA TYR A 91 5.76 -11.20 -11.22
C TYR A 91 6.60 -10.87 -12.46
N PRO A 92 7.95 -10.75 -12.32
CA PRO A 92 8.68 -10.59 -11.06
C PRO A 92 8.17 -9.40 -10.23
N HIS A 93 8.50 -9.34 -8.93
CA HIS A 93 7.96 -8.30 -8.04
C HIS A 93 8.43 -6.88 -8.41
N PHE A 94 7.58 -5.89 -8.11
CA PHE A 94 7.84 -4.45 -8.24
C PHE A 94 8.30 -4.02 -9.64
N GLU A 95 9.40 -3.27 -9.77
CA GLU A 95 9.91 -2.75 -11.04
C GLU A 95 10.80 -3.75 -11.80
N THR A 96 11.02 -4.95 -11.25
CA THR A 96 11.87 -5.97 -11.88
C THR A 96 11.15 -6.62 -13.06
N TRP A 97 11.83 -6.80 -14.19
CA TRP A 97 11.28 -7.50 -15.35
C TRP A 97 11.92 -8.87 -15.53
N GLY A 98 11.12 -9.87 -15.91
CA GLY A 98 11.63 -11.16 -16.35
C GLY A 98 12.30 -11.00 -17.71
N ILE A 99 13.29 -11.83 -18.03
CA ILE A 99 14.05 -11.74 -19.28
C ILE A 99 13.99 -13.08 -20.01
N THR A 100 13.52 -13.09 -21.27
CA THR A 100 13.43 -14.33 -22.04
C THR A 100 14.81 -14.91 -22.37
N GLY A 101 14.94 -16.24 -22.24
CA GLY A 101 16.15 -16.96 -22.61
C GLY A 101 16.36 -17.09 -24.14
N ASN A 102 17.35 -17.88 -24.55
CA ASN A 102 17.67 -18.10 -25.98
C ASN A 102 16.50 -18.67 -26.79
N ALA A 103 15.60 -19.43 -26.16
CA ALA A 103 14.40 -19.96 -26.81
C ALA A 103 13.23 -18.96 -26.86
N GLY A 104 13.45 -17.71 -26.46
CA GLY A 104 12.41 -16.69 -26.31
C GLY A 104 11.38 -17.00 -25.23
N LYS A 105 11.73 -17.87 -24.27
CA LYS A 105 10.82 -18.35 -23.22
C LYS A 105 11.12 -17.73 -21.86
N TYR A 106 10.06 -17.52 -21.09
CA TYR A 106 10.09 -17.20 -19.66
C TYR A 106 8.96 -17.95 -18.95
N SER A 107 9.24 -18.55 -17.81
CA SER A 107 8.26 -19.34 -17.04
C SER A 107 7.91 -18.64 -15.74
N PHE A 108 6.62 -18.51 -15.49
CA PHE A 108 6.05 -18.02 -14.25
C PHE A 108 5.56 -19.17 -13.39
N ASN A 109 5.64 -19.01 -12.08
CA ASN A 109 4.87 -19.78 -11.11
C ASN A 109 4.01 -18.78 -10.32
N ILE A 110 2.72 -18.72 -10.62
CA ILE A 110 1.81 -17.66 -10.15
C ILE A 110 0.47 -18.24 -9.69
N PRO A 111 -0.26 -17.57 -8.78
CA PRO A 111 -1.55 -18.05 -8.33
C PRO A 111 -2.58 -18.00 -9.47
N GLU A 112 -3.49 -18.96 -9.47
CA GLU A 112 -4.63 -18.99 -10.39
C GLU A 112 -5.50 -17.73 -10.27
N GLY A 113 -6.03 -17.25 -11.40
CA GLY A 113 -6.81 -16.02 -11.46
C GLY A 113 -6.68 -15.26 -12.76
N LYS A 114 -7.11 -14.00 -12.76
CA LYS A 114 -7.06 -13.10 -13.93
C LYS A 114 -5.74 -12.34 -13.97
N TRP A 115 -5.04 -12.47 -15.09
CA TRP A 115 -3.70 -11.94 -15.29
C TRP A 115 -3.60 -11.16 -16.59
N ILE A 116 -2.79 -10.10 -16.57
CA ILE A 116 -2.23 -9.46 -17.77
C ILE A 116 -0.79 -9.92 -17.89
N PHE A 117 -0.42 -10.50 -19.03
CA PHE A 117 0.95 -10.81 -19.41
C PHE A 117 1.43 -9.77 -20.41
N ILE A 118 2.57 -9.15 -20.11
CA ILE A 118 3.19 -8.11 -20.93
C ILE A 118 4.54 -8.63 -21.42
N ALA A 119 4.79 -8.47 -22.72
CA ALA A 119 6.10 -8.57 -23.33
C ALA A 119 6.48 -7.24 -23.98
N SER A 120 7.72 -6.81 -23.76
CA SER A 120 8.29 -5.64 -24.42
C SER A 120 9.72 -5.92 -24.87
N SER A 121 10.27 -5.05 -25.72
CA SER A 121 11.62 -5.19 -26.26
C SER A 121 12.67 -5.45 -25.18
N GLY A 122 12.64 -4.69 -24.08
CA GLY A 122 13.75 -4.70 -23.12
C GLY A 122 15.07 -4.22 -23.73
N TRP A 123 16.13 -4.16 -22.92
CA TRP A 123 17.40 -3.54 -23.33
C TRP A 123 18.11 -4.31 -24.46
N ASP A 124 18.16 -5.63 -24.38
CA ASP A 124 18.95 -6.45 -25.30
C ASP A 124 18.39 -6.40 -26.74
N TYR A 125 17.07 -6.50 -26.88
CA TYR A 125 16.42 -6.37 -28.17
C TYR A 125 16.51 -4.93 -28.69
N ALA A 126 16.19 -3.94 -27.83
CA ALA A 126 16.20 -2.53 -28.21
C ALA A 126 17.55 -2.09 -28.77
N ARG A 127 18.66 -2.48 -28.15
CA ARG A 127 20.02 -2.11 -28.60
C ARG A 127 20.35 -2.60 -30.00
N SER A 128 19.87 -3.78 -30.38
CA SER A 128 20.13 -4.38 -31.70
C SER A 128 19.12 -3.94 -32.77
N HIS A 129 18.06 -3.23 -32.39
CA HIS A 129 16.95 -2.86 -33.27
C HIS A 129 16.58 -1.38 -33.13
N PRO A 130 17.44 -0.43 -33.54
CA PRO A 130 17.09 0.99 -33.53
C PRO A 130 15.82 1.27 -34.34
N ASN A 131 15.05 2.28 -33.94
CA ASN A 131 13.82 2.74 -34.60
C ASN A 131 12.68 1.71 -34.64
N ARG A 132 12.79 0.57 -33.96
CA ARG A 132 11.72 -0.42 -33.91
C ARG A 132 11.71 -1.17 -32.60
N GLY A 133 10.55 -1.66 -32.22
CA GLY A 133 10.37 -2.46 -31.03
C GLY A 133 8.97 -2.99 -30.94
N PHE A 134 8.66 -3.65 -29.83
CA PHE A 134 7.33 -4.19 -29.63
C PHE A 134 6.84 -4.00 -28.20
N PHE A 135 5.52 -3.99 -28.07
CA PHE A 135 4.82 -4.03 -26.80
C PHE A 135 3.54 -4.84 -26.98
N VAL A 136 3.44 -5.96 -26.29
CA VAL A 136 2.32 -6.90 -26.39
C VAL A 136 1.76 -7.14 -25.00
N ALA A 137 0.47 -6.95 -24.84
CA ALA A 137 -0.24 -7.30 -23.62
C ALA A 137 -1.38 -8.27 -23.93
N VAL A 138 -1.53 -9.33 -23.13
CA VAL A 138 -2.61 -10.32 -23.26
C VAL A 138 -3.23 -10.58 -21.89
N ARG A 139 -4.57 -10.58 -21.82
CA ARG A 139 -5.30 -11.04 -20.63
C ARG A 139 -5.58 -12.53 -20.74
N GLU A 140 -5.31 -13.25 -19.67
CA GLU A 140 -5.68 -14.65 -19.54
C GLU A 140 -6.20 -14.98 -18.15
N ASN A 141 -7.13 -15.93 -18.08
CA ASN A 141 -7.61 -16.49 -16.83
C ASN A 141 -6.90 -17.84 -16.60
N ILE A 142 -5.96 -17.86 -15.68
CA ILE A 142 -5.12 -19.01 -15.39
C ILE A 142 -5.84 -19.92 -14.38
N THR A 143 -6.06 -21.17 -14.77
CA THR A 143 -6.70 -22.21 -13.93
C THR A 143 -5.86 -23.49 -13.85
N GLY A 144 -4.57 -23.40 -14.19
CA GLY A 144 -3.65 -24.54 -14.29
C GLY A 144 -2.51 -24.27 -15.27
N LYS A 145 -1.71 -25.31 -15.55
CA LYS A 145 -0.55 -25.19 -16.43
C LYS A 145 -0.95 -24.65 -17.80
N THR A 146 -0.33 -23.55 -18.20
CA THR A 146 -0.70 -22.80 -19.41
C THR A 146 0.54 -22.47 -20.22
N SER A 147 0.41 -22.46 -21.55
CA SER A 147 1.46 -21.97 -22.46
C SER A 147 0.90 -20.86 -23.32
N LEU A 148 1.58 -19.72 -23.33
CA LEU A 148 1.17 -18.51 -24.05
C LEU A 148 2.21 -18.15 -25.11
N ILE A 149 1.74 -17.63 -26.24
CA ILE A 149 2.60 -17.02 -27.26
C ILE A 149 2.23 -15.55 -27.35
N LEU A 150 3.15 -14.67 -26.98
CA LEU A 150 3.02 -13.23 -27.12
C LEU A 150 3.67 -12.82 -28.44
N LYS A 151 2.82 -12.53 -29.42
CA LYS A 151 3.22 -12.16 -30.78
C LYS A 151 2.61 -10.81 -31.17
N PRO A 152 3.41 -9.84 -31.63
CA PRO A 152 2.89 -8.63 -32.23
C PRO A 152 2.37 -8.92 -33.64
N VAL A 153 1.37 -8.15 -34.06
CA VAL A 153 0.57 -8.41 -35.27
C VAL A 153 0.24 -7.17 -36.07
N LYS A 154 0.40 -6.00 -35.48
CA LYS A 154 0.17 -4.69 -36.08
C LYS A 154 1.34 -3.80 -35.76
N THR A 155 1.67 -2.87 -36.65
CA THR A 155 2.69 -1.85 -36.41
C THR A 155 2.05 -0.49 -36.51
N ILE A 156 2.33 0.36 -35.53
CA ILE A 156 2.02 1.79 -35.56
C ILE A 156 3.32 2.59 -35.57
N THR A 157 3.23 3.84 -36.03
CA THR A 157 4.39 4.74 -36.05
C THR A 157 4.30 5.74 -34.90
N ILE A 158 5.40 5.93 -34.20
CA ILE A 158 5.60 6.99 -33.21
C ILE A 158 6.55 8.01 -33.81
N LYS A 159 6.14 9.27 -33.84
CA LYS A 159 6.95 10.39 -34.33
C LYS A 159 7.15 11.38 -33.19
N VAL A 160 8.41 11.68 -32.88
CA VAL A 160 8.78 12.59 -31.81
C VAL A 160 9.39 13.84 -32.43
N TYR A 161 8.87 15.01 -32.04
CA TYR A 161 9.30 16.30 -32.54
C TYR A 161 9.69 17.23 -31.39
N ASN A 162 10.68 18.06 -31.65
CA ASN A 162 11.01 19.18 -30.77
C ASN A 162 10.07 20.38 -31.05
N GLU A 163 10.38 21.52 -30.43
CA GLU A 163 9.57 22.73 -30.37
C GLU A 163 9.60 23.48 -31.69
N GLU A 164 10.66 23.34 -32.47
CA GLU A 164 10.74 23.83 -33.85
C GLU A 164 10.04 22.91 -34.85
N GLY A 165 9.44 21.80 -34.40
CA GLY A 165 8.79 20.81 -35.26
C GLY A 165 9.76 19.92 -36.03
N SER A 166 11.05 19.91 -35.66
CA SER A 166 12.06 19.03 -36.22
C SER A 166 12.03 17.64 -35.54
N PRO A 167 12.32 16.54 -36.26
CA PRO A 167 12.41 15.22 -35.65
C PRO A 167 13.43 15.19 -34.52
N LEU A 168 13.04 14.65 -33.37
CA LEU A 168 13.85 14.62 -32.16
C LEU A 168 14.40 13.21 -31.93
N PRO A 169 15.73 13.01 -31.99
CA PRO A 169 16.35 11.77 -31.56
C PRO A 169 16.06 11.50 -30.08
N VAL A 170 15.70 10.26 -29.75
CA VAL A 170 15.36 9.83 -28.39
C VAL A 170 16.18 8.62 -27.99
N ASP A 171 16.73 8.69 -26.79
CA ASP A 171 17.62 7.67 -26.22
C ASP A 171 16.84 6.49 -25.65
N GLU A 172 15.62 6.74 -25.16
CA GLU A 172 14.77 5.73 -24.55
C GLU A 172 13.30 6.03 -24.85
N ILE A 173 12.52 4.98 -25.09
CA ILE A 173 11.08 5.04 -25.26
C ILE A 173 10.47 3.95 -24.40
N TYR A 174 9.51 4.34 -23.55
CA TYR A 174 8.74 3.43 -22.69
C TYR A 174 7.27 3.46 -23.08
N ALA A 175 6.58 2.35 -22.83
CA ALA A 175 5.13 2.24 -22.97
C ALA A 175 4.50 1.79 -21.65
N LEU A 176 3.30 2.32 -21.41
CA LEU A 176 2.41 1.94 -20.31
C LEU A 176 1.03 1.62 -20.88
N LEU A 177 0.39 0.61 -20.30
CA LEU A 177 -1.05 0.42 -20.45
C LEU A 177 -1.75 1.56 -19.70
N THR A 178 -2.37 2.49 -20.45
CA THR A 178 -3.04 3.65 -19.84
C THR A 178 -4.10 3.23 -18.82
N SER A 179 -4.79 2.12 -19.08
CA SER A 179 -5.81 1.53 -18.19
C SER A 179 -5.27 1.03 -16.85
N ARG A 180 -3.94 0.94 -16.68
CA ARG A 180 -3.27 0.42 -15.46
C ARG A 180 -2.33 1.43 -14.81
N ILE A 181 -2.35 2.69 -15.25
CA ILE A 181 -1.69 3.78 -14.53
C ILE A 181 -2.46 4.04 -13.23
N PRO A 182 -1.80 4.22 -12.06
CA PRO A 182 -0.34 4.20 -11.86
C PRO A 182 0.19 2.88 -11.25
N ALA A 183 -0.51 1.76 -11.42
CA ALA A 183 -0.22 0.49 -10.75
C ALA A 183 0.87 -0.36 -11.41
N LEU A 184 1.03 -0.25 -12.73
CA LEU A 184 1.94 -1.09 -13.52
C LEU A 184 3.16 -0.28 -14.01
N PRO A 185 4.40 -0.79 -13.84
CA PRO A 185 5.61 -0.03 -14.19
C PRO A 185 5.77 0.21 -15.70
N PRO A 186 6.46 1.29 -16.10
CA PRO A 186 6.85 1.51 -17.51
C PRO A 186 7.68 0.35 -18.08
N ALA A 187 7.38 -0.05 -19.32
CA ALA A 187 8.13 -1.08 -20.04
C ALA A 187 8.97 -0.46 -21.15
N LEU A 188 10.25 -0.82 -21.25
CA LEU A 188 11.13 -0.30 -22.28
C LEU A 188 10.77 -0.92 -23.65
N ILE A 189 10.43 -0.08 -24.62
CA ILE A 189 10.08 -0.51 -25.98
C ILE A 189 11.18 -0.25 -27.00
N GLY A 190 12.09 0.70 -26.77
CA GLY A 190 13.22 0.92 -27.67
C GLY A 190 13.86 2.29 -27.57
N TRP A 191 14.54 2.68 -28.65
CA TRP A 191 15.16 3.99 -28.84
C TRP A 191 15.12 4.37 -30.33
N SER A 192 15.26 5.66 -30.65
CA SER A 192 15.15 6.15 -32.03
C SER A 192 16.12 7.29 -32.32
N PRO A 193 17.20 7.07 -33.09
CA PRO A 193 18.13 8.14 -33.47
C PRO A 193 17.53 9.14 -34.47
N SER A 194 16.37 8.85 -35.07
CA SER A 194 15.72 9.73 -36.05
C SER A 194 14.47 10.44 -35.51
N GLY A 195 14.01 10.08 -34.30
CA GLY A 195 12.68 10.49 -33.79
C GLY A 195 11.50 9.78 -34.47
N LEU A 196 11.77 8.83 -35.38
CA LEU A 196 10.77 7.97 -36.01
C LEU A 196 10.93 6.53 -35.49
N PHE A 197 9.90 6.03 -34.83
CA PHE A 197 9.93 4.70 -34.21
C PHE A 197 8.72 3.86 -34.63
N HIS A 198 8.96 2.64 -35.08
CA HIS A 198 7.91 1.68 -35.44
C HIS A 198 7.64 0.73 -34.26
N LEU A 199 6.47 0.86 -33.65
CA LEU A 199 6.05 0.03 -32.53
C LEU A 199 5.12 -1.07 -33.02
N SER A 200 5.56 -2.32 -32.89
CA SER A 200 4.73 -3.50 -33.15
C SER A 200 3.93 -3.88 -31.90
N ILE A 201 2.60 -4.00 -32.03
CA ILE A 201 1.65 -4.22 -30.94
C ILE A 201 0.82 -5.50 -31.15
N GLY A 202 0.22 -6.02 -30.08
CA GLY A 202 -0.69 -7.17 -30.13
C GLY A 202 -2.16 -6.82 -30.38
N LEU A 203 -2.94 -7.74 -30.99
CA LEU A 203 -4.37 -7.52 -31.33
C LEU A 203 -5.24 -7.23 -30.11
N PHE A 204 -4.91 -7.84 -28.96
CA PHE A 204 -5.69 -7.68 -27.74
C PHE A 204 -5.77 -6.23 -27.27
N MET A 205 -4.73 -5.44 -27.56
CA MET A 205 -4.66 -4.04 -27.22
C MET A 205 -5.62 -3.16 -28.03
N GLU A 206 -6.25 -3.66 -29.10
CA GLU A 206 -7.26 -2.87 -29.82
C GLU A 206 -8.65 -2.92 -29.16
N ARG A 207 -8.80 -3.74 -28.11
CA ARG A 207 -10.07 -3.86 -27.36
C ARG A 207 -10.07 -2.90 -26.18
N ALA A 208 -11.20 -2.23 -25.94
CA ALA A 208 -11.41 -1.52 -24.68
C ALA A 208 -11.29 -2.51 -23.50
N PRO A 209 -10.62 -2.16 -22.38
CA PRO A 209 -10.12 -0.83 -22.00
C PRO A 209 -8.67 -0.49 -22.42
N ASP A 210 -7.95 -1.39 -23.10
CA ASP A 210 -6.51 -1.22 -23.39
C ASP A 210 -6.23 -0.61 -24.77
N SER A 211 -7.24 -0.01 -25.40
CA SER A 211 -7.16 0.66 -26.70
C SER A 211 -6.18 1.82 -26.71
N ASN A 212 -5.71 2.29 -25.55
CA ASN A 212 -4.81 3.42 -25.40
C ASN A 212 -3.48 3.00 -24.78
N LEU A 213 -2.41 3.57 -25.30
CA LEU A 213 -1.07 3.53 -24.72
C LEU A 213 -0.66 4.92 -24.25
N THR A 214 0.08 4.95 -23.14
CA THR A 214 0.84 6.11 -22.72
C THR A 214 2.30 5.85 -23.04
N ILE A 215 2.88 6.69 -23.89
CA ILE A 215 4.28 6.60 -24.32
C ILE A 215 5.08 7.68 -23.60
N ILE A 216 6.25 7.31 -23.08
CA ILE A 216 7.26 8.22 -22.55
C ILE A 216 8.44 8.19 -23.50
N ALA A 217 8.80 9.33 -24.08
CA ALA A 217 9.96 9.51 -24.93
C ALA A 217 11.00 10.36 -24.21
N ILE A 218 12.22 9.85 -24.12
CA ILE A 218 13.29 10.47 -23.34
C ILE A 218 14.48 10.77 -24.24
N LYS A 219 14.92 12.01 -24.22
CA LYS A 219 16.23 12.43 -24.69
C LYS A 219 17.02 12.96 -23.51
N ARG A 220 18.17 12.38 -23.23
CA ARG A 220 19.09 12.81 -22.17
C ARG A 220 19.73 14.14 -22.57
N THR A 221 20.12 14.88 -21.54
CA THR A 221 20.89 16.11 -21.64
C THR A 221 22.29 15.82 -22.20
N GLY A 222 22.82 16.77 -22.97
CA GLY A 222 24.22 16.79 -23.39
C GLY A 222 24.88 18.10 -22.97
N GLU A 223 26.18 18.23 -23.19
CA GLU A 223 26.91 19.49 -22.89
C GLU A 223 26.35 20.70 -23.63
N SER A 224 25.87 20.49 -24.85
CA SER A 224 25.33 21.54 -25.73
C SER A 224 23.91 21.24 -26.22
N SER A 225 23.20 20.29 -25.61
CA SER A 225 21.86 19.89 -26.06
C SER A 225 20.90 19.70 -24.89
N ASP A 226 19.67 20.19 -25.08
CA ASP A 226 18.60 20.06 -24.12
C ASP A 226 18.18 18.61 -23.90
N GLY A 227 17.65 18.36 -22.70
CA GLY A 227 16.97 17.11 -22.36
C GLY A 227 15.47 17.21 -22.62
N TYR A 228 14.84 16.07 -22.86
CA TYR A 228 13.40 15.98 -23.11
C TYR A 228 12.82 14.78 -22.36
N LEU A 229 11.67 14.98 -21.72
CA LEU A 229 10.82 13.94 -21.16
C LEU A 229 9.38 14.21 -21.62
N LEU A 230 9.01 13.59 -22.73
CA LEU A 230 7.75 13.85 -23.39
C LEU A 230 6.80 12.67 -23.20
N VAL A 231 5.56 12.96 -22.83
CA VAL A 231 4.54 11.96 -22.53
C VAL A 231 3.31 12.19 -23.39
N LYS A 232 2.82 11.13 -24.01
CA LYS A 232 1.61 11.16 -24.83
C LYS A 232 0.75 9.94 -24.59
N THR A 233 -0.54 10.17 -24.32
CA THR A 233 -1.57 9.13 -24.39
C THR A 233 -2.26 9.19 -25.74
N ALA A 234 -2.38 8.05 -26.41
CA ALA A 234 -3.03 7.94 -27.71
C ALA A 234 -3.61 6.54 -27.94
N PRO A 235 -4.68 6.42 -28.76
CA PRO A 235 -5.20 5.13 -29.14
C PRO A 235 -4.24 4.38 -30.08
N VAL A 236 -4.15 3.06 -29.92
CA VAL A 236 -3.31 2.18 -30.74
C VAL A 236 -3.86 1.91 -32.14
N SER A 237 -5.01 2.50 -32.46
CA SER A 237 -5.63 2.42 -33.79
C SER A 237 -4.91 3.29 -34.84
N GLN A 238 -4.08 4.24 -34.41
CA GLN A 238 -3.46 5.26 -35.27
C GLN A 238 -1.98 5.51 -34.92
N ASP A 239 -1.29 6.22 -35.80
CA ASP A 239 0.06 6.73 -35.52
C ASP A 239 0.04 7.75 -34.38
N ILE A 240 1.11 7.76 -33.58
CA ILE A 240 1.26 8.60 -32.40
C ILE A 240 2.26 9.72 -32.72
N VAL A 241 1.84 10.96 -32.52
CA VAL A 241 2.72 12.13 -32.62
C VAL A 241 2.93 12.70 -31.21
N ILE A 242 4.20 12.77 -30.82
CA ILE A 242 4.68 13.34 -29.56
C ILE A 242 5.46 14.61 -29.90
N THR A 243 5.16 15.71 -29.20
CA THR A 243 5.81 17.00 -29.44
C THR A 243 6.11 17.69 -28.12
N SER A 244 7.20 18.46 -28.07
CA SER A 244 7.49 19.38 -26.97
C SER A 244 6.71 20.69 -27.04
N ILE A 245 5.85 20.90 -28.05
CA ILE A 245 4.92 22.05 -28.07
C ILE A 245 4.08 22.04 -26.79
N ASN A 246 4.08 23.16 -26.07
CA ASN A 246 3.44 23.36 -24.75
C ASN A 246 4.03 22.51 -23.61
N SER A 247 5.21 21.90 -23.79
CA SER A 247 5.96 21.35 -22.66
C SER A 247 6.39 22.45 -21.70
N SER A 248 6.60 22.08 -20.45
CA SER A 248 7.17 22.95 -19.42
C SER A 248 8.69 22.88 -19.50
N THR A 249 9.35 24.00 -19.19
CA THR A 249 10.81 24.11 -19.24
C THR A 249 11.39 24.10 -17.83
N LEU A 250 12.28 23.16 -17.54
CA LEU A 250 13.09 23.13 -16.33
C LEU A 250 14.50 23.64 -16.65
N GLN A 251 14.87 24.77 -16.05
CA GLN A 251 16.22 25.30 -16.12
C GLN A 251 16.99 24.90 -14.87
N LEU A 252 17.97 24.02 -15.02
CA LEU A 252 18.73 23.45 -13.92
C LEU A 252 20.19 23.93 -13.97
N ALA A 253 20.71 24.38 -12.84
CA ALA A 253 22.10 24.81 -12.71
C ALA A 253 22.77 24.20 -11.47
N ALA A 254 23.99 23.72 -11.63
CA ALA A 254 24.75 23.11 -10.55
C ALA A 254 26.12 23.78 -10.42
N TYR A 255 26.54 24.02 -9.18
CA TYR A 255 27.72 24.82 -8.86
C TYR A 255 28.64 24.12 -7.86
N ASN A 256 29.95 24.31 -8.05
CA ASN A 256 30.98 23.98 -7.08
C ASN A 256 31.02 25.05 -5.97
N PRO A 257 31.74 24.79 -4.85
CA PRO A 257 31.80 25.72 -3.72
C PRO A 257 32.36 27.11 -4.03
N ASP A 258 33.19 27.22 -5.08
CA ASP A 258 33.76 28.48 -5.58
C ASP A 258 32.81 29.26 -6.52
N GLY A 259 31.63 28.70 -6.82
CA GLY A 259 30.66 29.26 -7.75
C GLY A 259 30.87 28.88 -9.21
N SER A 260 31.92 28.11 -9.54
CA SER A 260 32.09 27.55 -10.89
C SER A 260 31.04 26.47 -11.17
N LEU A 261 30.80 26.15 -12.45
CA LEU A 261 29.84 25.12 -12.84
C LEU A 261 30.33 23.72 -12.49
N SER A 262 29.42 22.88 -12.01
CA SER A 262 29.73 21.52 -11.57
C SER A 262 29.18 20.46 -12.52
N TYR A 263 30.00 19.45 -12.79
CA TYR A 263 29.68 18.29 -13.63
C TYR A 263 29.42 17.02 -12.81
N TYR A 264 29.41 17.11 -11.49
CA TYR A 264 29.18 15.96 -10.59
C TYR A 264 27.72 15.80 -10.19
N TRP A 265 26.84 16.66 -10.69
CA TRP A 265 25.43 16.61 -10.37
C TRP A 265 24.64 15.86 -11.43
N ASP A 266 23.55 15.27 -10.98
CA ASP A 266 22.44 14.86 -11.82
C ASP A 266 21.11 15.06 -11.05
N VAL A 267 20.00 14.89 -11.75
CA VAL A 267 18.68 14.90 -11.13
C VAL A 267 17.91 13.65 -11.50
N GLU A 268 17.26 13.05 -10.51
CA GLU A 268 16.22 12.06 -10.70
C GLU A 268 14.87 12.77 -10.89
N LEU A 269 14.17 12.47 -11.99
CA LEU A 269 12.78 12.87 -12.20
C LEU A 269 11.87 11.66 -11.98
N ARG A 270 11.00 11.74 -10.98
CA ARG A 270 9.95 10.74 -10.71
C ARG A 270 8.60 11.28 -11.18
N LEU A 271 7.79 10.39 -11.75
CA LEU A 271 6.54 10.73 -12.43
C LEU A 271 5.34 10.08 -11.71
N PRO A 272 4.93 10.63 -10.55
CA PRO A 272 3.87 10.04 -9.72
C PRO A 272 2.52 9.91 -10.44
N ASP A 273 2.28 10.77 -11.43
CA ASP A 273 1.08 10.69 -12.30
C ASP A 273 1.06 9.46 -13.23
N LEU A 274 2.20 8.76 -13.39
CA LEU A 274 2.33 7.61 -14.29
C LEU A 274 2.59 6.30 -13.54
N TYR A 275 3.31 6.34 -12.43
CA TYR A 275 3.63 5.15 -11.64
C TYR A 275 3.93 5.55 -10.19
N LEU A 276 3.31 4.87 -9.23
CA LEU A 276 3.40 5.24 -7.80
C LEU A 276 4.76 4.96 -7.14
N PRO A 277 5.44 3.84 -7.43
CA PRO A 277 6.74 3.56 -6.85
C PRO A 277 7.88 4.47 -7.31
N ASN A 278 9.07 4.16 -6.81
CA ASN A 278 10.28 4.97 -6.92
C ASN A 278 10.97 4.89 -8.30
N TRP A 279 10.23 4.67 -9.39
CA TRP A 279 10.80 4.71 -10.73
C TRP A 279 11.21 6.14 -11.09
N ALA A 280 12.50 6.31 -11.41
CA ALA A 280 13.09 7.61 -11.67
C ALA A 280 13.87 7.63 -12.98
N PHE A 281 13.83 8.77 -13.67
CA PHE A 281 14.62 9.04 -14.87
C PHE A 281 15.75 10.00 -14.54
N ILE A 282 16.99 9.58 -14.77
CA ILE A 282 18.18 10.34 -14.37
C ILE A 282 18.66 11.24 -15.50
N PHE A 283 18.88 12.52 -15.22
CA PHE A 283 19.42 13.49 -16.17
C PHE A 283 20.70 14.10 -15.64
N LYS A 284 21.81 13.87 -16.36
CA LYS A 284 23.12 14.40 -16.01
C LYS A 284 23.15 15.92 -16.17
N LEU A 285 23.78 16.62 -15.24
CA LEU A 285 24.03 18.05 -15.36
C LEU A 285 25.48 18.31 -15.78
N TYR A 286 25.65 19.08 -16.86
CA TYR A 286 26.90 19.60 -17.39
C TYR A 286 27.04 21.08 -17.00
N GLY A 287 26.91 21.36 -15.70
CA GLY A 287 26.86 22.72 -15.17
C GLY A 287 25.49 23.38 -15.31
N LYS A 288 25.02 23.62 -16.53
CA LYS A 288 23.68 24.18 -16.82
C LYS A 288 23.01 23.38 -17.92
N ASN A 289 21.77 22.98 -17.68
CA ASN A 289 20.97 22.27 -18.67
C ASN A 289 19.51 22.72 -18.62
N THR A 290 18.88 22.64 -19.79
CA THR A 290 17.44 22.81 -19.96
C THR A 290 16.81 21.44 -20.19
N LEU A 291 15.66 21.20 -19.55
CA LEU A 291 14.83 20.04 -19.81
C LEU A 291 13.42 20.45 -20.18
N HIS A 292 12.91 19.90 -21.26
CA HIS A 292 11.52 20.07 -21.69
C HIS A 292 10.71 18.86 -21.23
N VAL A 293 9.73 19.10 -20.36
CA VAL A 293 8.96 18.04 -19.70
C VAL A 293 7.48 18.25 -19.99
N SER A 294 6.78 17.19 -20.41
CA SER A 294 5.33 17.28 -20.60
C SER A 294 4.62 17.69 -19.30
N PRO A 295 3.55 18.50 -19.35
CA PRO A 295 2.85 18.97 -18.15
C PRO A 295 2.30 17.82 -17.31
N MET A 296 2.76 17.73 -16.06
CA MET A 296 2.37 16.73 -15.06
C MET A 296 2.96 17.06 -13.68
N ASN A 297 2.57 16.32 -12.65
CA ASN A 297 3.28 16.33 -11.38
C ASN A 297 4.62 15.60 -11.50
N VAL A 298 5.69 16.23 -11.00
CA VAL A 298 7.04 15.66 -10.96
C VAL A 298 7.68 15.86 -9.59
N LEU A 299 8.46 14.88 -9.17
CA LEU A 299 9.39 15.00 -8.04
C LEU A 299 10.82 15.04 -8.58
N ILE A 300 11.55 16.11 -8.27
CA ILE A 300 12.94 16.34 -8.69
C ILE A 300 13.84 16.03 -7.51
N ASN A 301 14.66 14.98 -7.60
CA ASN A 301 15.63 14.62 -6.56
C ASN A 301 17.05 14.92 -7.05
N PRO A 302 17.70 15.99 -6.54
CA PRO A 302 19.08 16.30 -6.87
C PRO A 302 20.04 15.29 -6.24
N ARG A 303 21.08 14.91 -6.98
CA ARG A 303 22.16 14.07 -6.48
C ARG A 303 23.51 14.69 -6.85
N PHE A 304 24.42 14.68 -5.88
CA PHE A 304 25.81 15.07 -6.09
C PHE A 304 26.67 13.82 -5.92
N ILE A 305 27.41 13.47 -6.96
CA ILE A 305 28.16 12.21 -7.05
C ILE A 305 29.59 12.53 -7.53
N PRO A 306 30.42 13.16 -6.69
CA PRO A 306 31.84 13.31 -6.96
C PRO A 306 32.57 11.97 -6.72
N PRO A 307 33.86 11.85 -7.06
CA PRO A 307 34.61 10.62 -6.82
C PRO A 307 34.50 10.18 -5.36
N GLU A 308 34.15 8.91 -5.13
CA GLU A 308 34.02 8.24 -3.83
C GLU A 308 32.85 8.64 -2.93
N TRP A 309 32.09 9.66 -3.28
CA TRP A 309 30.99 10.13 -2.44
C TRP A 309 29.67 10.11 -3.19
N TYR A 310 28.61 9.92 -2.41
CA TYR A 310 27.24 9.96 -2.89
C TYR A 310 26.40 10.81 -1.93
N TYR A 311 25.72 11.82 -2.46
CA TYR A 311 24.84 12.69 -1.71
C TYR A 311 23.47 12.74 -2.38
N TYR A 312 22.43 12.53 -1.58
CA TYR A 312 21.04 12.53 -2.04
C TYR A 312 20.26 13.62 -1.31
N PHE A 313 19.63 14.51 -2.07
CA PHE A 313 18.87 15.63 -1.52
C PHE A 313 17.38 15.29 -1.46
N GLU A 314 16.67 15.92 -0.51
CA GLU A 314 15.23 15.83 -0.43
C GLU A 314 14.57 16.32 -1.74
N GLY A 315 13.49 15.65 -2.15
CA GLY A 315 12.92 15.87 -3.49
C GLY A 315 12.05 17.12 -3.57
N ILE A 316 12.19 17.91 -4.63
CA ILE A 316 11.44 19.13 -4.90
C ILE A 316 10.18 18.77 -5.69
N ALA A 317 9.03 19.19 -5.18
CA ALA A 317 7.74 18.82 -5.74
C ALA A 317 7.16 19.91 -6.64
N VAL A 318 6.89 19.58 -7.90
CA VAL A 318 6.46 20.58 -8.88
C VAL A 318 5.29 20.04 -9.68
N THR A 319 4.22 20.84 -9.78
CA THR A 319 3.18 20.65 -10.78
C THR A 319 3.57 21.47 -12.00
N LEU A 320 3.95 20.78 -13.08
CA LEU A 320 4.41 21.41 -14.31
C LEU A 320 3.22 21.81 -15.18
N GLU A 321 3.10 23.10 -15.43
CA GLU A 321 2.02 23.69 -16.22
C GLU A 321 2.46 23.94 -17.67
N PRO A 322 1.56 23.82 -18.66
CA PRO A 322 1.91 23.97 -20.06
C PRO A 322 2.60 25.29 -20.39
N GLY A 323 3.76 25.22 -21.06
CA GLY A 323 4.54 26.38 -21.51
C GLY A 323 5.20 27.20 -20.39
N GLN A 324 5.13 26.77 -19.13
CA GLN A 324 5.76 27.47 -18.00
C GLN A 324 7.25 27.11 -17.86
N THR A 325 8.05 28.05 -17.37
CA THR A 325 9.46 27.84 -17.04
C THR A 325 9.67 27.84 -15.53
N TYR A 326 10.41 26.85 -15.03
CA TYR A 326 10.81 26.71 -13.64
C TYR A 326 12.33 26.64 -13.56
N SER A 327 12.93 27.30 -12.57
CA SER A 327 14.37 27.37 -12.41
C SER A 327 14.80 26.86 -11.04
N TYR A 328 15.76 25.93 -11.03
CA TYR A 328 16.33 25.37 -9.80
C TYR A 328 17.85 25.36 -9.87
N SER A 329 18.49 25.57 -8.72
CA SER A 329 19.94 25.61 -8.61
C SER A 329 20.41 24.76 -7.43
N PHE A 330 21.60 24.16 -7.57
CA PHE A 330 22.16 23.21 -6.62
C PHE A 330 23.64 23.50 -6.31
N GLY A 331 24.07 23.22 -5.08
CA GLY A 331 25.47 23.27 -4.66
C GLY A 331 25.91 24.63 -4.11
N LYS A 332 27.10 25.08 -4.52
CA LYS A 332 27.86 26.15 -3.85
C LYS A 332 28.21 25.81 -2.39
N ARG A 333 28.39 26.81 -1.53
CA ARG A 333 28.74 26.61 -0.11
C ARG A 333 27.56 26.00 0.63
N VAL A 334 27.86 25.08 1.52
CA VAL A 334 26.87 24.35 2.31
C VAL A 334 27.01 24.76 3.78
N THR A 335 25.89 24.79 4.48
CA THR A 335 25.79 25.06 5.90
C THR A 335 25.53 23.77 6.66
N PHE A 336 26.05 23.69 7.88
CA PHE A 336 25.81 22.58 8.81
C PHE A 336 25.27 23.15 10.12
N LYS A 337 24.19 22.57 10.63
CA LYS A 337 23.64 22.88 11.95
C LYS A 337 23.22 21.60 12.68
N LEU A 338 23.60 21.51 13.95
CA LEU A 338 23.08 20.48 14.85
C LEU A 338 21.82 20.99 15.54
N TRP A 339 20.74 20.23 15.43
CA TRP A 339 19.53 20.44 16.21
C TRP A 339 19.31 19.30 17.20
N VAL A 340 18.79 19.65 18.39
CA VAL A 340 18.62 18.72 19.51
C VAL A 340 17.21 18.86 20.09
N ILE A 341 16.49 17.75 20.18
CA ILE A 341 15.32 17.60 21.05
C ILE A 341 15.81 16.96 22.36
N LYS A 342 15.56 17.61 23.50
CA LYS A 342 16.07 17.12 24.80
C LYS A 342 15.45 15.78 25.20
N HIS A 343 14.13 15.64 25.03
CA HIS A 343 13.44 14.39 25.34
C HIS A 343 14.01 13.28 24.46
N ASP A 344 14.52 12.25 25.13
CA ASP A 344 15.19 11.11 24.50
C ASP A 344 16.39 11.45 23.60
N THR A 345 17.01 12.61 23.83
CA THR A 345 18.09 13.21 23.03
C THR A 345 18.05 12.81 21.55
N GLN A 346 17.19 13.48 20.79
CA GLN A 346 17.10 13.26 19.35
C GLN A 346 17.89 14.34 18.62
N LEU A 347 18.63 13.93 17.59
CA LEU A 347 19.56 14.76 16.84
C LEU A 347 19.12 14.86 15.39
N TYR A 348 19.29 16.05 14.81
CA TYR A 348 19.21 16.27 13.37
C TYR A 348 20.47 17.00 12.88
N PHE A 349 21.13 16.41 11.90
CA PHE A 349 22.28 16.99 11.21
C PHE A 349 21.78 17.76 9.97
N ASP A 350 21.37 19.02 10.17
CA ASP A 350 20.79 19.85 9.11
C ASP A 350 21.89 20.37 8.19
N VAL A 351 21.93 19.82 6.97
CA VAL A 351 22.91 20.17 5.94
C VAL A 351 22.17 20.76 4.75
N ARG A 352 22.46 22.03 4.44
CA ARG A 352 21.77 22.78 3.39
C ARG A 352 22.71 23.52 2.48
N ASP A 353 22.47 23.44 1.18
CA ASP A 353 23.21 24.24 0.21
C ASP A 353 22.74 25.71 0.18
N GLU A 354 23.43 26.54 -0.61
CA GLU A 354 23.16 27.99 -0.67
C GLU A 354 21.77 28.33 -1.20
N PHE A 355 21.10 27.39 -1.87
CA PHE A 355 19.76 27.54 -2.43
C PHE A 355 18.67 26.96 -1.52
N GLY A 356 19.04 26.44 -0.34
CA GLY A 356 18.13 25.85 0.62
C GLY A 356 17.72 24.41 0.31
N ASN A 357 18.43 23.73 -0.60
CA ASN A 357 18.24 22.29 -0.79
C ASN A 357 18.78 21.53 0.42
N VAL A 358 18.01 20.57 0.92
CA VAL A 358 18.33 19.83 2.15
C VAL A 358 18.89 18.46 1.81
N LEU A 359 20.03 18.12 2.38
CA LEU A 359 20.62 16.79 2.26
C LEU A 359 19.76 15.78 3.02
N ALA A 360 19.29 14.73 2.33
CA ALA A 360 18.52 13.66 2.96
C ALA A 360 19.45 12.61 3.58
N PHE A 361 20.49 12.20 2.85
CA PHE A 361 21.56 11.34 3.35
C PHE A 361 22.80 11.41 2.44
N TYR A 362 23.90 10.83 2.93
CA TYR A 362 25.13 10.68 2.17
C TYR A 362 25.82 9.33 2.44
N ASP A 363 26.74 8.96 1.58
CA ASP A 363 27.57 7.76 1.71
C ASP A 363 28.98 7.98 1.15
N ASN A 364 29.96 7.32 1.77
CA ASN A 364 31.34 7.21 1.29
C ASN A 364 31.74 5.73 1.36
N ARG A 365 31.50 4.99 0.27
CA ARG A 365 31.79 3.55 0.17
C ARG A 365 31.21 2.71 1.32
N GLY A 366 29.99 3.00 1.74
CA GLY A 366 29.32 2.32 2.86
C GLY A 366 29.74 2.81 4.24
N ILE A 367 30.57 3.85 4.35
CA ILE A 367 31.04 4.41 5.61
C ILE A 367 30.49 5.83 5.78
N ARG A 368 29.90 6.07 6.96
CA ARG A 368 29.56 7.41 7.45
C ARG A 368 30.30 7.65 8.76
N ASN A 369 31.08 8.71 8.83
CA ASN A 369 31.82 9.07 10.03
C ASN A 369 31.13 10.25 10.72
N ILE A 370 30.29 9.93 11.70
CA ILE A 370 29.60 10.89 12.57
C ILE A 370 29.89 10.44 14.00
N ARG A 371 31.00 10.90 14.57
CA ARG A 371 31.43 10.50 15.91
C ARG A 371 30.94 11.49 16.94
N LEU A 372 30.04 11.04 17.80
CA LEU A 372 29.48 11.83 18.90
C LEU A 372 30.04 11.33 20.23
N ARG A 373 30.51 12.25 21.07
CA ARG A 373 30.87 11.98 22.46
C ARG A 373 30.12 12.94 23.37
N ILE A 374 29.57 12.43 24.47
CA ILE A 374 28.84 13.21 25.48
C ILE A 374 29.49 12.99 26.84
N PHE A 375 29.60 14.06 27.61
CA PHE A 375 30.26 14.12 28.90
C PHE A 375 29.32 14.73 29.95
N GLU A 376 29.30 14.14 31.14
CA GLU A 376 28.64 14.69 32.33
C GLU A 376 29.71 14.95 33.39
N GLY A 377 30.07 16.22 33.57
CA GLY A 377 31.30 16.59 34.27
C GLY A 377 32.53 16.11 33.50
N SER A 378 33.42 15.37 34.16
CA SER A 378 34.61 14.77 33.54
C SER A 378 34.38 13.38 32.95
N ASN A 379 33.20 12.78 33.19
CA ASN A 379 32.91 11.41 32.79
C ASN A 379 32.34 11.39 31.37
N LYS A 380 32.97 10.62 30.48
CA LYS A 380 32.42 10.34 29.14
C LYS A 380 31.33 9.28 29.27
N VAL A 381 30.09 9.68 29.03
CA VAL A 381 28.90 8.83 29.20
C VAL A 381 28.36 8.28 27.88
N TYR A 382 28.82 8.81 26.74
CA TYR A 382 28.51 8.32 25.41
C TYR A 382 29.71 8.56 24.48
N ASP A 383 30.06 7.58 23.64
CA ASP A 383 31.09 7.68 22.59
C ASP A 383 30.79 6.63 21.52
N ASP A 384 30.19 7.07 20.42
CA ASP A 384 29.95 6.18 19.28
C ASP A 384 30.11 6.92 17.95
N ASN A 385 30.44 6.17 16.90
CA ASN A 385 30.23 6.59 15.53
C ASN A 385 28.79 6.23 15.14
N ILE A 386 27.89 7.19 15.31
CA ILE A 386 26.45 7.01 15.05
C ILE A 386 26.12 6.94 13.57
N GLY A 387 27.04 7.33 12.68
CA GLY A 387 26.84 7.25 11.23
C GLY A 387 26.52 5.84 10.73
N LYS A 388 26.96 4.80 11.47
CA LYS A 388 26.66 3.40 11.16
C LYS A 388 25.19 3.00 11.41
N TYR A 389 24.44 3.77 12.21
CA TYR A 389 23.04 3.49 12.55
C TYR A 389 22.04 4.35 11.79
N ILE A 390 22.50 5.28 10.95
CA ILE A 390 21.62 6.19 10.21
C ILE A 390 21.55 5.72 8.75
N PRO A 391 20.68 4.76 8.40
CA PRO A 391 20.47 4.36 7.01
C PRO A 391 19.54 5.37 6.33
N GLY A 392 20.06 6.15 5.39
CA GLY A 392 19.20 6.91 4.47
C GLY A 392 18.46 8.12 5.09
N THR A 393 18.84 8.58 6.28
CA THR A 393 18.37 9.84 6.88
C THR A 393 19.53 10.63 7.50
N LEU A 394 19.25 11.75 8.16
CA LEU A 394 20.20 12.50 9.00
C LEU A 394 19.63 12.77 10.41
N PHE A 395 18.75 11.87 10.86
CA PHE A 395 18.13 11.89 12.17
C PHE A 395 18.67 10.74 13.04
N TYR A 396 18.81 10.96 14.34
CA TYR A 396 19.23 9.91 15.26
C TYR A 396 18.71 10.14 16.68
N GLY A 397 18.02 9.14 17.24
CA GLY A 397 17.63 9.09 18.65
C GLY A 397 18.66 8.32 19.47
N ILE A 398 19.06 8.86 20.63
CA ILE A 398 20.03 8.18 21.51
C ILE A 398 19.33 7.17 22.43
N GLY A 399 18.01 7.31 22.69
CA GLY A 399 17.32 6.46 23.66
C GLY A 399 17.61 6.84 25.13
N LYS A 400 18.19 8.03 25.35
CA LYS A 400 18.49 8.56 26.69
C LYS A 400 18.50 10.09 26.72
N THR A 401 18.00 10.67 27.81
CA THR A 401 18.20 12.09 28.16
C THR A 401 19.39 12.26 29.11
N PHE A 402 20.23 13.27 28.86
CA PHE A 402 21.39 13.60 29.68
C PHE A 402 21.10 14.81 30.61
N SER A 403 22.05 15.12 31.49
CA SER A 403 22.01 16.30 32.36
C SER A 403 22.00 17.62 31.57
N ASP A 404 21.42 18.67 32.17
CA ASP A 404 21.30 20.00 31.56
C ASP A 404 22.65 20.66 31.25
N ASN A 405 23.69 20.27 31.97
CA ASN A 405 25.06 20.73 31.78
C ASN A 405 25.93 19.75 30.96
N ALA A 406 25.33 18.73 30.34
CA ALA A 406 26.05 17.78 29.50
C ALA A 406 26.80 18.52 28.37
N TYR A 407 28.07 18.17 28.18
CA TYR A 407 28.92 18.71 27.13
C TYR A 407 29.10 17.66 26.03
N PHE A 408 29.21 18.07 24.78
CA PHE A 408 29.45 17.16 23.67
C PHE A 408 30.64 17.58 22.80
N THR A 409 31.21 16.59 22.12
CA THR A 409 32.07 16.79 20.95
C THR A 409 31.48 15.97 19.80
N LEU A 410 31.38 16.57 18.62
CA LEU A 410 30.85 15.95 17.40
C LEU A 410 31.87 16.14 16.28
N ASP A 411 32.32 15.04 15.70
CA ASP A 411 33.18 15.02 14.51
C ASP A 411 32.38 14.42 13.34
N VAL A 412 32.18 15.17 12.25
CA VAL A 412 31.42 14.73 11.06
C VAL A 412 32.29 14.89 9.82
N ASP A 413 32.43 13.85 9.01
CA ASP A 413 33.07 13.96 7.71
C ASP A 413 32.03 14.01 6.59
N LEU A 414 31.86 15.19 6.00
CA LEU A 414 30.96 15.42 4.87
C LEU A 414 31.71 15.49 3.54
N GLY A 415 33.02 15.27 3.51
CA GLY A 415 33.79 15.21 2.27
C GLY A 415 33.72 16.49 1.43
N PRO A 416 33.70 16.39 0.09
CA PRO A 416 33.76 17.56 -0.80
C PRO A 416 32.49 18.42 -0.82
N LEU A 417 31.39 18.00 -0.18
CA LEU A 417 30.11 18.71 -0.24
C LEU A 417 30.24 20.14 0.26
N GLY A 418 29.99 21.10 -0.63
CA GLY A 418 29.99 22.53 -0.34
C GLY A 418 31.28 23.09 0.24
N GLY A 419 32.40 22.37 0.11
CA GLY A 419 33.68 22.74 0.70
C GLY A 419 33.73 22.59 2.23
N LEU A 420 32.80 21.85 2.84
CA LEU A 420 32.76 21.66 4.29
C LEU A 420 33.89 20.76 4.81
N GLY A 421 34.23 19.69 4.07
CA GLY A 421 35.23 18.71 4.53
C GLY A 421 34.80 18.06 5.85
N SER A 422 35.74 17.96 6.78
CA SER A 422 35.49 17.48 8.13
C SER A 422 35.13 18.63 9.08
N ILE A 423 34.06 18.43 9.84
CA ILE A 423 33.50 19.39 10.79
C ILE A 423 33.72 18.86 12.20
N SER A 424 34.22 19.71 13.09
CA SER A 424 34.28 19.43 14.53
C SER A 424 33.49 20.50 15.29
N LEU A 425 32.48 20.09 16.04
CA LEU A 425 31.67 20.93 16.92
C LEU A 425 31.81 20.47 18.36
N ASN A 426 31.69 21.40 19.29
CA ASN A 426 31.61 21.09 20.71
C ASN A 426 30.85 22.18 21.46
N GLY A 427 30.38 21.85 22.66
CA GLY A 427 29.63 22.79 23.50
C GLY A 427 28.68 22.08 24.45
N THR A 428 27.83 22.86 25.11
CA THR A 428 26.72 22.29 25.89
C THR A 428 25.70 21.66 24.95
N LEU A 429 25.32 20.41 25.22
CA LEU A 429 24.42 19.63 24.37
C LEU A 429 23.05 20.31 24.23
N TYR A 430 22.49 20.79 25.33
CA TYR A 430 21.20 21.48 25.39
C TYR A 430 21.34 23.02 25.42
N ASP A 431 22.37 23.57 24.77
CA ASP A 431 22.47 25.01 24.53
C ASP A 431 21.25 25.50 23.72
N LYS A 432 20.71 26.68 24.06
CA LYS A 432 19.54 27.28 23.38
C LYS A 432 19.73 27.41 21.86
N ARG A 433 20.97 27.48 21.36
CA ARG A 433 21.28 27.56 19.93
C ARG A 433 21.07 26.24 19.18
N ASN A 434 21.16 25.12 19.88
CA ASN A 434 20.99 23.77 19.34
C ASN A 434 19.59 23.22 19.61
N LEU A 435 18.93 23.65 20.69
CA LEU A 435 17.60 23.17 21.05
C LEU A 435 16.55 23.54 20.00
N VAL A 436 15.71 22.56 19.66
CA VAL A 436 14.55 22.77 18.80
C VAL A 436 13.51 23.59 19.54
N VAL A 437 13.04 24.65 18.89
CA VAL A 437 11.86 25.40 19.32
C VAL A 437 10.64 24.78 18.64
N PHE A 438 9.59 24.56 19.43
CA PHE A 438 8.30 24.07 18.95
C PHE A 438 7.28 25.20 18.90
N ARG A 439 6.34 25.07 17.97
CA ARG A 439 5.15 25.91 17.86
C ARG A 439 3.92 25.04 17.81
N THR A 440 2.78 25.65 18.12
CA THR A 440 1.47 24.99 18.00
C THR A 440 0.76 25.51 16.76
N ILE A 441 0.25 24.59 15.94
CA ILE A 441 -0.68 24.90 14.84
C ILE A 441 -2.04 24.32 15.21
N HIS A 442 -3.09 25.10 15.02
CA HIS A 442 -4.46 24.66 15.16
C HIS A 442 -5.09 24.47 13.79
N SER A 443 -5.68 23.31 13.56
CA SER A 443 -6.51 23.02 12.39
C SER A 443 -7.90 22.57 12.85
N GLU A 444 -8.74 22.10 11.94
CA GLU A 444 -10.14 21.74 12.25
C GLU A 444 -10.21 20.57 13.23
N ASN A 445 -9.44 19.51 12.97
CA ASN A 445 -9.48 18.28 13.74
C ASN A 445 -8.27 18.09 14.64
N PHE A 446 -7.23 18.93 14.54
CA PHE A 446 -5.94 18.70 15.19
C PHE A 446 -5.34 19.93 15.89
N ASN A 447 -4.65 19.65 17.00
CA ASN A 447 -3.69 20.53 17.64
C ASN A 447 -2.29 19.95 17.43
N LEU A 448 -1.49 20.59 16.58
CA LEU A 448 -0.19 20.08 16.18
C LEU A 448 0.94 20.80 16.94
N THR A 449 1.79 20.05 17.63
CA THR A 449 3.06 20.52 18.20
C THR A 449 4.19 20.16 17.24
N VAL A 450 4.75 21.16 16.58
CA VAL A 450 5.69 20.96 15.47
C VAL A 450 6.93 21.84 15.61
N PRO A 451 8.08 21.45 15.03
CA PRO A 451 9.24 22.31 14.98
C PRO A 451 8.96 23.64 14.25
N VAL A 452 9.74 24.68 14.57
CA VAL A 452 9.67 26.00 13.92
C VAL A 452 9.80 25.92 12.39
N GLU A 453 9.26 26.94 11.71
CA GLU A 453 9.05 27.01 10.25
C GLU A 453 10.32 26.76 9.42
N ASP A 454 11.49 27.22 9.88
CA ASP A 454 12.77 27.02 9.18
C ASP A 454 13.10 25.55 8.92
N LEU A 455 12.66 24.65 9.80
CA LEU A 455 12.86 23.21 9.65
C LEU A 455 11.95 22.59 8.60
N TRP A 456 10.93 23.29 8.11
CA TRP A 456 9.98 22.80 7.09
C TRP A 456 10.28 23.31 5.68
N SER A 457 11.17 24.29 5.54
CA SER A 457 11.52 24.86 4.24
C SER A 457 12.53 23.97 3.51
N ILE A 458 12.13 23.40 2.37
CA ILE A 458 12.98 22.57 1.51
C ILE A 458 13.00 23.20 0.12
N SER A 459 14.16 23.69 -0.33
CA SER A 459 14.31 24.34 -1.65
C SER A 459 13.30 25.47 -1.88
N GLY A 460 13.03 26.26 -0.83
CA GLY A 460 12.04 27.34 -0.85
C GLY A 460 10.58 26.91 -0.68
N GLN A 461 10.29 25.61 -0.54
CA GLN A 461 8.94 25.08 -0.33
C GLN A 461 8.61 25.00 1.16
N SER A 462 7.55 25.69 1.61
CA SER A 462 7.00 25.55 2.96
C SER A 462 6.14 24.29 3.05
N ARG A 463 6.66 23.24 3.69
CA ARG A 463 5.99 21.91 3.70
C ARG A 463 5.02 21.68 4.86
N ASP A 464 5.05 22.53 5.88
CA ASP A 464 4.14 22.47 7.02
C ASP A 464 2.66 22.58 6.60
N LYS A 465 2.33 23.51 5.70
CA LYS A 465 0.97 23.69 5.19
C LYS A 465 0.49 22.49 4.38
N VAL A 466 1.39 21.90 3.59
CA VAL A 466 1.10 20.67 2.82
C VAL A 466 0.81 19.52 3.78
N PHE A 467 1.64 19.35 4.80
CA PHE A 467 1.46 18.35 5.84
C PHE A 467 0.11 18.47 6.55
N VAL A 468 -0.21 19.64 7.10
CA VAL A 468 -1.47 19.89 7.81
C VAL A 468 -2.67 19.61 6.91
N LYS A 469 -2.66 20.13 5.68
CA LYS A 469 -3.79 19.94 4.74
C LYS A 469 -4.00 18.48 4.39
N SER A 470 -2.94 17.73 4.13
CA SER A 470 -3.08 16.32 3.78
C SER A 470 -3.49 15.46 4.97
N LEU A 471 -3.05 15.79 6.18
CA LEU A 471 -3.50 15.13 7.40
C LEU A 471 -5.02 15.27 7.56
N GLU A 472 -5.54 16.50 7.42
CA GLU A 472 -6.98 16.78 7.45
C GLU A 472 -7.74 16.04 6.35
N ASN A 473 -7.22 16.05 5.11
CA ASN A 473 -7.87 15.38 3.99
C ASN A 473 -7.95 13.86 4.18
N ILE A 474 -6.87 13.21 4.61
CA ILE A 474 -6.87 11.76 4.85
C ILE A 474 -7.77 11.41 6.04
N TYR A 475 -7.70 12.20 7.11
CA TYR A 475 -8.58 12.02 8.26
C TYR A 475 -10.05 12.05 7.84
N ALA A 476 -10.46 13.06 7.08
CA ALA A 476 -11.81 13.14 6.53
C ALA A 476 -12.15 11.95 5.61
N ALA A 477 -11.23 11.55 4.74
CA ALA A 477 -11.47 10.44 3.80
C ALA A 477 -11.65 9.08 4.49
N ILE A 478 -10.89 8.79 5.55
CA ILE A 478 -11.09 7.58 6.36
C ILE A 478 -12.44 7.66 7.09
N GLY A 479 -12.76 8.83 7.67
CA GLY A 479 -14.05 9.07 8.33
C GLY A 479 -15.24 8.87 7.40
N ASP A 480 -15.20 9.45 6.20
CA ASP A 480 -16.23 9.28 5.17
C ASP A 480 -16.36 7.82 4.72
N PHE A 481 -15.24 7.12 4.56
CA PHE A 481 -15.24 5.71 4.21
C PHE A 481 -15.96 4.86 5.27
N LEU A 482 -15.70 5.13 6.56
CA LEU A 482 -16.33 4.43 7.67
C LEU A 482 -17.76 4.91 7.96
N GLY A 483 -18.10 6.15 7.57
CA GLY A 483 -19.31 6.85 7.98
C GLY A 483 -19.24 7.32 9.44
N GLU A 484 -18.04 7.64 9.92
CA GLU A 484 -17.76 7.87 11.34
C GLU A 484 -16.82 9.05 11.58
N GLU A 485 -17.12 9.78 12.66
CA GLU A 485 -16.31 10.91 13.12
C GLU A 485 -15.75 10.58 14.50
N LEU A 486 -14.42 10.64 14.65
CA LEU A 486 -13.79 10.35 15.94
C LEU A 486 -14.14 11.43 16.97
N SER A 487 -14.38 10.97 18.20
CA SER A 487 -14.53 11.80 19.40
C SER A 487 -13.17 12.30 19.90
N LEU A 488 -13.16 13.12 20.95
CA LEU A 488 -11.93 13.65 21.59
C LEU A 488 -11.13 14.61 20.69
N LYS A 489 -11.83 15.29 19.77
CA LYS A 489 -11.27 16.39 18.99
C LYS A 489 -11.09 17.67 19.83
N PRO A 490 -10.15 18.55 19.46
CA PRO A 490 -9.11 18.31 18.46
C PRO A 490 -8.07 17.29 18.96
N HIS A 491 -7.65 16.38 18.09
CA HIS A 491 -6.65 15.37 18.39
C HIS A 491 -5.25 15.97 18.49
N ARG A 492 -4.38 15.36 19.29
CA ARG A 492 -3.00 15.83 19.43
C ARG A 492 -2.13 15.27 18.30
N VAL A 493 -1.34 16.13 17.68
CA VAL A 493 -0.29 15.72 16.73
C VAL A 493 1.06 16.17 17.25
N GLU A 494 2.07 15.31 17.20
CA GLU A 494 3.45 15.68 17.55
C GLU A 494 4.41 15.32 16.42
N VAL A 495 5.32 16.25 16.10
CA VAL A 495 6.38 15.99 15.11
C VAL A 495 7.74 16.04 15.79
N ASN A 496 8.50 14.94 15.77
CA ASN A 496 9.86 14.87 16.34
C ASN A 496 10.89 14.47 15.26
N PHE A 497 12.09 13.98 15.63
CA PHE A 497 13.12 13.59 14.65
C PHE A 497 13.19 12.07 14.42
N GLU A 498 13.05 11.29 15.47
CA GLU A 498 13.31 9.84 15.44
C GLU A 498 12.18 9.01 14.83
N TRP A 499 10.92 9.44 14.99
CA TRP A 499 9.80 8.58 14.65
C TRP A 499 9.69 8.35 13.14
N CYS A 500 9.20 7.19 12.72
CA CYS A 500 8.64 7.02 11.38
C CYS A 500 7.19 7.51 11.40
N GLY A 501 6.37 6.84 12.21
CA GLY A 501 5.01 7.18 12.56
C GLY A 501 4.64 6.49 13.87
N VAL A 502 3.67 7.03 14.60
CA VAL A 502 3.08 6.39 15.78
C VAL A 502 1.68 6.94 15.98
N ALA A 503 0.76 6.13 16.50
CA ALA A 503 -0.57 6.61 16.88
C ALA A 503 -1.13 5.89 18.10
N GLY A 504 -2.09 6.54 18.74
CA GLY A 504 -2.81 6.02 19.90
C GLY A 504 -4.16 6.71 20.07
N THR A 505 -4.77 6.55 21.24
CA THR A 505 -6.07 7.16 21.54
C THR A 505 -5.98 8.69 21.54
N SER A 506 -6.63 9.34 20.57
CA SER A 506 -6.59 10.80 20.34
C SER A 506 -5.19 11.42 20.11
N PHE A 507 -4.25 10.62 19.59
CA PHE A 507 -2.89 11.07 19.31
C PHE A 507 -2.32 10.43 18.05
N VAL A 508 -1.57 11.23 17.28
CA VAL A 508 -0.70 10.74 16.21
C VAL A 508 0.63 11.49 16.20
N GLY A 509 1.72 10.80 15.89
CA GLY A 509 3.07 11.31 15.87
C GLY A 509 3.79 10.96 14.58
N PHE A 510 4.66 11.87 14.12
CA PHE A 510 5.46 11.67 12.90
C PHE A 510 6.89 12.14 13.10
N GLY A 511 7.86 11.50 12.45
CA GLY A 511 9.17 12.10 12.31
C GLY A 511 9.16 13.22 11.29
N LEU A 512 10.04 14.20 11.48
CA LEU A 512 10.16 15.36 10.61
C LEU A 512 10.50 14.97 9.17
N GLY A 513 11.29 13.90 8.98
CA GLY A 513 11.60 13.37 7.65
C GLY A 513 10.36 12.94 6.86
N VAL A 514 9.42 12.27 7.53
CA VAL A 514 8.13 11.83 6.95
C VAL A 514 7.17 13.01 6.82
N ALA A 515 7.05 13.83 7.87
CA ALA A 515 6.13 14.95 7.91
C ALA A 515 6.44 16.00 6.82
N ARG A 516 7.71 16.11 6.39
CA ARG A 516 8.13 16.97 5.30
C ARG A 516 8.06 16.30 3.93
N TRP A 517 7.47 15.12 3.75
CA TRP A 517 7.31 14.59 2.40
C TRP A 517 6.37 15.47 1.55
N PRO A 518 6.64 15.63 0.24
CA PRO A 518 5.77 16.38 -0.65
C PRO A 518 4.55 15.58 -1.08
N ILE A 519 3.72 15.25 -0.10
CA ILE A 519 2.55 14.38 -0.24
C ILE A 519 1.43 14.94 -1.14
N ASN A 520 1.47 16.23 -1.49
CA ASN A 520 0.51 16.85 -2.40
C ASN A 520 0.63 16.39 -3.85
N ILE A 521 1.77 15.83 -4.27
CA ILE A 521 2.00 15.42 -5.66
C ILE A 521 2.01 13.91 -5.89
N SER A 522 2.04 13.10 -4.82
CA SER A 522 2.19 11.65 -4.96
C SER A 522 1.41 10.86 -3.91
N PRO A 523 0.42 10.03 -4.31
CA PRO A 523 -0.37 9.21 -3.38
C PRO A 523 0.45 8.25 -2.53
N ASN A 524 1.54 7.69 -3.06
CA ASN A 524 2.37 6.73 -2.33
C ASN A 524 3.05 7.34 -1.09
N LEU A 525 3.32 8.64 -1.09
CA LEU A 525 3.95 9.34 0.02
C LEU A 525 2.96 9.57 1.19
N LEU A 526 1.67 9.31 1.00
CA LEU A 526 0.67 9.38 2.07
C LEU A 526 0.65 8.10 2.93
N ASN A 527 1.38 7.06 2.55
CA ASN A 527 1.30 5.73 3.17
C ASN A 527 1.53 5.73 4.69
N VAL A 528 2.57 6.41 5.19
CA VAL A 528 2.83 6.49 6.64
C VAL A 528 1.75 7.33 7.31
N LEU A 529 1.40 8.47 6.72
CA LEU A 529 0.37 9.37 7.27
C LEU A 529 -0.98 8.65 7.44
N SER A 530 -1.40 7.92 6.41
CA SER A 530 -2.69 7.22 6.40
C SER A 530 -2.68 5.97 7.27
N HIS A 531 -1.55 5.26 7.36
CA HIS A 531 -1.38 4.13 8.28
C HIS A 531 -1.56 4.58 9.73
N GLU A 532 -0.86 5.63 10.16
CA GLU A 532 -0.99 6.10 11.56
C GLU A 532 -2.38 6.67 11.87
N LEU A 533 -3.03 7.32 10.90
CA LEU A 533 -4.44 7.69 11.07
C LEU A 533 -5.35 6.45 11.15
N GLY A 534 -5.06 5.39 10.41
CA GLY A 534 -5.75 4.09 10.55
C GLY A 534 -5.65 3.50 11.97
N HIS A 535 -4.51 3.67 12.64
CA HIS A 535 -4.36 3.34 14.06
C HIS A 535 -5.24 4.22 14.96
N MET A 536 -5.35 5.53 14.70
CA MET A 536 -6.27 6.39 15.46
C MET A 536 -7.72 5.90 15.39
N TYR A 537 -8.19 5.52 14.20
CA TYR A 537 -9.51 4.92 14.00
C TYR A 537 -9.66 3.55 14.67
N SER A 538 -8.55 2.92 15.07
CA SER A 538 -8.55 1.65 15.80
C SER A 538 -8.64 1.81 17.32
N PHE A 539 -8.27 2.98 17.86
CA PHE A 539 -8.11 3.19 19.30
C PHE A 539 -8.88 4.38 19.87
N THR A 540 -9.57 5.17 19.04
CA THR A 540 -10.28 6.39 19.46
C THR A 540 -11.80 6.20 19.32
N PRO A 541 -12.61 6.53 20.34
CA PRO A 541 -14.07 6.42 20.23
C PRO A 541 -14.62 7.31 19.09
N PRO A 542 -15.83 7.05 18.54
CA PRO A 542 -16.90 6.22 19.11
C PRO A 542 -16.70 4.71 18.94
N LEU A 543 -15.86 4.28 18.01
CA LEU A 543 -15.47 2.89 17.89
C LEU A 543 -14.02 2.69 18.35
N ILE A 544 -13.83 2.09 19.52
CA ILE A 544 -12.51 1.61 19.95
C ILE A 544 -12.44 0.15 19.57
N TYR A 545 -11.72 -0.23 18.52
CA TYR A 545 -11.60 -1.64 18.17
C TYR A 545 -10.79 -2.39 19.22
N GLY A 546 -9.69 -1.86 19.76
CA GLY A 546 -8.92 -2.59 20.77
C GLY A 546 -8.51 -3.99 20.29
N VAL A 547 -8.07 -4.04 19.03
CA VAL A 547 -7.56 -5.25 18.38
C VAL A 547 -6.10 -5.47 18.76
N GLU A 548 -5.69 -6.74 18.82
CA GLU A 548 -4.34 -7.12 19.24
C GLU A 548 -3.27 -6.58 18.27
N CYS A 549 -2.21 -6.00 18.83
CA CYS A 549 -1.02 -5.60 18.09
C CYS A 549 0.08 -6.68 18.20
N PRO A 550 0.91 -6.88 17.16
CA PRO A 550 0.83 -6.23 15.84
C PRO A 550 -0.11 -6.97 14.86
N THR A 551 -0.53 -8.19 15.19
CA THR A 551 -1.16 -9.13 14.25
C THR A 551 -2.49 -8.66 13.66
N PHE A 552 -3.27 -7.81 14.35
CA PHE A 552 -4.51 -7.23 13.82
C PHE A 552 -4.48 -5.72 13.67
N CYS A 553 -3.86 -5.01 14.61
CA CYS A 553 -3.86 -3.55 14.57
C CYS A 553 -3.05 -3.00 13.38
N GLU A 554 -1.86 -3.56 13.08
CA GLU A 554 -1.04 -3.10 11.94
C GLU A 554 -1.73 -3.39 10.59
N PRO A 555 -2.28 -4.59 10.34
CA PRO A 555 -3.06 -4.84 9.14
C PRO A 555 -4.28 -3.94 8.98
N LEU A 556 -4.97 -3.66 10.09
CA LEU A 556 -6.14 -2.81 10.10
C LEU A 556 -5.79 -1.36 9.76
N ALA A 557 -4.75 -0.84 10.39
CA ALA A 557 -4.22 0.50 10.13
C ALA A 557 -3.83 0.66 8.66
N THR A 558 -3.10 -0.33 8.10
CA THR A 558 -2.75 -0.35 6.68
C THR A 558 -3.99 -0.40 5.78
N TYR A 559 -4.95 -1.28 6.08
CA TYR A 559 -6.19 -1.40 5.30
C TYR A 559 -6.98 -0.08 5.27
N LEU A 560 -7.24 0.51 6.45
CA LEU A 560 -7.96 1.78 6.56
C LEU A 560 -7.19 2.93 5.88
N GLY A 561 -5.87 2.97 6.04
CA GLY A 561 -5.02 3.95 5.37
C GLY A 561 -5.07 3.84 3.84
N ILE A 562 -5.05 2.63 3.29
CA ILE A 562 -5.21 2.38 1.85
C ILE A 562 -6.59 2.83 1.36
N GLU A 563 -7.66 2.48 2.08
CA GLU A 563 -9.02 2.88 1.70
C GLU A 563 -9.23 4.39 1.80
N GLY A 564 -8.62 5.06 2.78
CA GLY A 564 -8.60 6.52 2.88
C GLY A 564 -7.91 7.17 1.68
N ILE A 565 -6.74 6.68 1.27
CA ILE A 565 -6.06 7.16 0.06
C ILE A 565 -6.90 6.87 -1.18
N ALA A 566 -7.44 5.66 -1.33
CA ALA A 566 -8.29 5.30 -2.46
C ALA A 566 -9.52 6.20 -2.56
N ALA A 567 -10.13 6.56 -1.43
CA ALA A 567 -11.26 7.47 -1.37
C ALA A 567 -10.90 8.90 -1.82
N LEU A 568 -9.70 9.41 -1.49
CA LEU A 568 -9.23 10.72 -1.95
C LEU A 568 -9.03 10.79 -3.47
N TYR A 569 -8.62 9.69 -4.09
CA TYR A 569 -8.28 9.65 -5.51
C TYR A 569 -9.35 8.98 -6.39
N LYS A 570 -10.48 8.57 -5.82
CA LYS A 570 -11.55 7.84 -6.52
C LYS A 570 -12.08 8.57 -7.75
N ASP A 571 -12.20 9.89 -7.67
CA ASP A 571 -12.76 10.75 -8.73
C ASP A 571 -11.70 11.16 -9.77
N ASN A 572 -10.43 10.83 -9.52
CA ASN A 572 -9.38 11.11 -10.49
C ASN A 572 -9.31 9.96 -11.51
N PRO A 573 -9.64 10.21 -12.80
CA PRO A 573 -9.70 9.17 -13.82
C PRO A 573 -8.35 8.52 -14.12
N ARG A 574 -7.23 9.14 -13.71
CA ARG A 574 -5.88 8.56 -13.83
C ARG A 574 -5.53 7.62 -12.68
N TYR A 575 -6.17 7.79 -11.52
CA TYR A 575 -5.81 7.09 -10.29
C TYR A 575 -6.82 5.99 -9.95
N SER A 576 -8.12 6.29 -9.96
CA SER A 576 -9.26 5.38 -9.78
C SER A 576 -8.96 4.14 -8.87
N ASP A 577 -9.43 2.95 -9.25
CA ASP A 577 -9.18 1.71 -8.53
C ASP A 577 -7.70 1.25 -8.61
N ASN A 578 -6.91 1.81 -9.53
CA ASN A 578 -5.52 1.40 -9.72
C ASN A 578 -4.60 1.79 -8.54
N VAL A 579 -4.89 2.88 -7.82
CA VAL A 579 -4.14 3.22 -6.60
C VAL A 579 -4.34 2.15 -5.53
N ARG A 580 -5.59 1.76 -5.26
CA ARG A 580 -5.93 0.66 -4.34
C ARG A 580 -5.24 -0.63 -4.78
N LEU A 581 -5.36 -0.96 -6.07
CA LEU A 581 -4.79 -2.18 -6.64
C LEU A 581 -3.26 -2.22 -6.49
N TRP A 582 -2.58 -1.09 -6.66
CA TRP A 582 -1.14 -0.99 -6.42
C TRP A 582 -0.77 -1.29 -4.97
N PHE A 583 -1.44 -0.64 -4.01
CA PHE A 583 -1.17 -0.85 -2.58
C PHE A 583 -1.42 -2.31 -2.18
N TRP A 584 -2.50 -2.94 -2.64
CA TRP A 584 -2.71 -4.38 -2.40
C TRP A 584 -1.58 -5.23 -2.99
N GLY A 585 -1.10 -4.85 -4.18
CA GLY A 585 -0.02 -5.54 -4.89
C GLY A 585 1.36 -5.41 -4.25
N THR A 586 1.61 -4.36 -3.45
CA THR A 586 2.88 -4.16 -2.73
C THR A 586 3.04 -5.01 -1.47
N HIS A 587 2.04 -5.84 -1.17
CA HIS A 587 2.06 -6.80 -0.07
C HIS A 587 2.06 -8.26 -0.59
N PRO A 588 3.11 -8.71 -1.31
CA PRO A 588 3.13 -10.02 -1.95
C PRO A 588 3.40 -11.20 -1.00
N LYS A 589 3.80 -10.98 0.27
CA LYS A 589 4.30 -12.04 1.16
C LYS A 589 3.31 -13.17 1.38
N PHE A 590 2.01 -12.89 1.39
CA PHE A 590 0.99 -13.93 1.42
C PHE A 590 1.16 -14.94 0.27
N PHE A 591 1.27 -14.44 -0.96
CA PHE A 591 1.42 -15.28 -2.15
C PHE A 591 2.78 -15.98 -2.18
N ASP A 592 3.82 -15.29 -1.75
CA ASP A 592 5.16 -15.83 -1.60
C ASP A 592 5.21 -17.00 -0.60
N TYR A 593 4.53 -16.86 0.55
CA TYR A 593 4.40 -17.88 1.59
C TYR A 593 3.71 -19.14 1.03
N ILE A 594 2.56 -18.99 0.39
CA ILE A 594 1.82 -20.14 -0.17
C ILE A 594 2.51 -20.75 -1.41
N ALA A 595 3.43 -20.02 -2.06
CA ALA A 595 4.32 -20.55 -3.08
C ALA A 595 5.48 -21.40 -2.50
N GLY A 596 5.58 -21.50 -1.16
CA GLY A 596 6.58 -22.27 -0.45
C GLY A 596 7.84 -21.50 -0.06
N LYS A 597 7.83 -20.15 -0.10
CA LYS A 597 8.93 -19.35 0.47
C LYS A 597 8.86 -19.38 2.00
N THR A 598 10.01 -19.53 2.66
CA THR A 598 10.11 -19.88 4.09
C THR A 598 9.90 -18.72 5.08
N GLU A 599 9.76 -17.48 4.60
CA GLU A 599 9.56 -16.32 5.48
C GLU A 599 8.07 -16.17 5.81
N PHE A 600 7.71 -16.47 7.05
CA PHE A 600 6.37 -16.23 7.57
C PHE A 600 6.26 -14.77 8.07
N ASP A 601 5.30 -14.03 7.53
CA ASP A 601 4.97 -12.67 7.96
C ASP A 601 3.49 -12.60 8.37
N ALA A 602 3.24 -12.66 9.67
CA ALA A 602 1.87 -12.65 10.20
C ALA A 602 1.11 -11.36 9.87
N ILE A 603 1.81 -10.22 9.81
CA ILE A 603 1.18 -8.91 9.56
C ILE A 603 0.72 -8.87 8.11
N GLU A 604 1.62 -9.13 7.16
CA GLU A 604 1.31 -9.03 5.74
C GLU A 604 0.34 -10.14 5.29
N ASN A 605 0.43 -11.32 5.88
CA ASN A 605 -0.53 -12.39 5.62
C ASN A 605 -1.94 -12.03 6.12
N MET A 606 -2.04 -11.37 7.28
CA MET A 606 -3.32 -10.88 7.79
C MET A 606 -3.86 -9.69 6.98
N GLN A 607 -2.98 -8.79 6.50
CA GLN A 607 -3.35 -7.72 5.55
C GLN A 607 -4.03 -8.30 4.31
N PHE A 608 -3.45 -9.35 3.73
CA PHE A 608 -4.07 -10.02 2.58
C PHE A 608 -5.47 -10.56 2.89
N ILE A 609 -5.68 -11.14 4.08
CA ILE A 609 -7.01 -11.61 4.49
C ILE A 609 -8.01 -10.45 4.51
N PHE A 610 -7.60 -9.26 4.96
CA PHE A 610 -8.47 -8.08 4.93
C PHE A 610 -8.81 -7.68 3.50
N PHE A 611 -7.84 -7.66 2.59
CA PHE A 611 -8.10 -7.40 1.17
C PHE A 611 -9.03 -8.45 0.55
N TYR A 612 -8.85 -9.73 0.90
CA TYR A 612 -9.71 -10.82 0.46
C TYR A 612 -11.15 -10.63 0.94
N LEU A 613 -11.35 -10.31 2.22
CA LEU A 613 -12.67 -10.11 2.81
C LEU A 613 -13.38 -8.91 2.18
N HIS A 614 -12.69 -7.77 2.06
CA HIS A 614 -13.19 -6.59 1.36
C HIS A 614 -13.64 -6.96 -0.05
N LYS A 615 -12.78 -7.65 -0.81
CA LYS A 615 -13.06 -7.95 -2.21
C LYS A 615 -14.19 -8.95 -2.39
N THR A 616 -14.30 -9.93 -1.50
CA THR A 616 -15.25 -11.05 -1.63
C THR A 616 -16.63 -10.69 -1.09
N TYR A 617 -16.70 -9.98 0.05
CA TYR A 617 -17.95 -9.68 0.75
C TYR A 617 -18.32 -8.18 0.72
N GLY A 618 -17.47 -7.35 0.14
CA GLY A 618 -17.60 -5.89 0.13
C GLY A 618 -17.02 -5.23 1.39
N PRO A 619 -16.74 -3.91 1.35
CA PRO A 619 -16.13 -3.17 2.47
C PRO A 619 -16.97 -3.20 3.76
N GLU A 620 -18.28 -3.41 3.65
CA GLU A 620 -19.21 -3.47 4.80
C GLU A 620 -18.90 -4.63 5.75
N ILE A 621 -18.22 -5.69 5.31
CA ILE A 621 -17.82 -6.78 6.21
C ILE A 621 -16.89 -6.28 7.32
N HIS A 622 -15.98 -5.36 7.01
CA HIS A 622 -15.06 -4.78 7.99
C HIS A 622 -15.81 -3.86 8.95
N LYS A 623 -16.67 -2.98 8.42
CA LYS A 623 -17.50 -2.09 9.24
C LYS A 623 -18.40 -2.86 10.21
N ASN A 624 -19.03 -3.94 9.73
CA ASN A 624 -19.87 -4.78 10.58
C ASN A 624 -19.05 -5.56 11.61
N PHE A 625 -17.86 -6.05 11.23
CA PHE A 625 -16.94 -6.69 12.16
C PHE A 625 -16.58 -5.77 13.33
N PHE A 626 -16.23 -4.53 13.02
CA PHE A 626 -15.92 -3.50 14.00
C PHE A 626 -17.06 -3.22 14.98
N ARG A 627 -18.31 -3.17 14.48
CA ARG A 627 -19.50 -2.98 15.31
C ARG A 627 -19.74 -4.14 16.28
N ILE A 628 -19.43 -5.38 15.89
CA ILE A 628 -19.65 -6.56 16.75
C ILE A 628 -18.45 -6.91 17.62
N TRP A 629 -17.26 -6.41 17.31
CA TRP A 629 -16.02 -6.76 18.01
C TRP A 629 -16.03 -6.39 19.50
N ASN A 630 -16.65 -5.28 19.91
CA ASN A 630 -16.74 -4.90 21.34
C ASN A 630 -18.12 -5.13 21.94
N THR A 631 -18.78 -6.20 21.52
CA THR A 631 -20.10 -6.59 22.04
C THR A 631 -20.00 -7.82 22.93
N GLU A 632 -21.13 -8.22 23.53
CA GLU A 632 -21.23 -9.46 24.31
C GLU A 632 -20.80 -10.70 23.50
N LEU A 633 -20.82 -10.65 22.15
CA LEU A 633 -20.33 -11.75 21.32
C LEU A 633 -18.85 -12.04 21.53
N LYS A 634 -17.98 -11.01 21.56
CA LYS A 634 -16.55 -11.18 21.87
C LYS A 634 -16.38 -11.70 23.28
N LYS A 635 -17.04 -11.07 24.25
CA LYS A 635 -16.94 -11.48 25.66
C LYS A 635 -17.31 -12.94 25.87
N LYS A 636 -18.44 -13.37 25.28
CA LYS A 636 -18.90 -14.77 25.31
C LYS A 636 -17.86 -15.74 24.73
N LEU A 637 -17.19 -15.38 23.64
CA LEU A 637 -16.13 -16.19 23.04
C LEU A 637 -14.89 -16.24 23.96
N LEU A 638 -14.42 -15.10 24.46
CA LEU A 638 -13.27 -15.05 25.37
C LEU A 638 -13.52 -15.86 26.66
N GLU A 639 -14.71 -15.76 27.25
CA GLU A 639 -15.12 -16.55 28.43
C GLU A 639 -15.15 -18.07 28.15
N ASN A 640 -15.36 -18.46 26.90
CA ASN A 640 -15.30 -19.84 26.44
C ASN A 640 -13.92 -20.22 25.86
N ARG A 641 -12.88 -19.52 26.33
CA ARG A 641 -11.45 -19.80 26.06
C ARG A 641 -11.03 -19.64 24.60
N PHE A 642 -11.80 -18.92 23.79
CA PHE A 642 -11.32 -18.49 22.47
C PHE A 642 -10.32 -17.35 22.66
N ASN A 643 -9.17 -17.41 21.97
CA ASN A 643 -8.24 -16.27 21.97
C ASN A 643 -8.74 -15.16 21.03
N ASP A 644 -8.08 -14.00 21.01
CA ASP A 644 -8.50 -12.86 20.19
C ASP A 644 -8.46 -13.19 18.68
N VAL A 645 -7.44 -13.89 18.21
CA VAL A 645 -7.32 -14.32 16.82
C VAL A 645 -8.47 -15.25 16.42
N GLU A 646 -8.73 -16.29 17.21
CA GLU A 646 -9.84 -17.23 17.00
C GLU A 646 -11.18 -16.49 17.00
N THR A 647 -11.37 -15.60 17.97
CA THR A 647 -12.58 -14.77 18.12
C THR A 647 -12.81 -13.93 16.88
N ALA A 648 -11.77 -13.29 16.34
CA ALA A 648 -11.87 -12.49 15.13
C ALA A 648 -12.32 -13.33 13.94
N PHE A 649 -11.72 -14.50 13.72
CA PHE A 649 -12.11 -15.39 12.62
C PHE A 649 -13.51 -15.97 12.81
N ILE A 650 -13.95 -16.23 14.04
CA ILE A 650 -15.32 -16.66 14.33
C ILE A 650 -16.32 -15.55 13.99
N LEU A 651 -16.04 -14.30 14.35
CA LEU A 651 -16.90 -13.16 14.07
C LEU A 651 -16.94 -12.81 12.58
N TYR A 652 -15.80 -12.83 11.88
CA TYR A 652 -15.78 -12.71 10.42
C TYR A 652 -16.53 -13.87 9.75
N SER A 653 -16.40 -15.10 10.27
CA SER A 653 -17.14 -16.26 9.76
C SER A 653 -18.66 -16.10 9.96
N HIS A 654 -19.06 -15.53 11.10
CA HIS A 654 -20.45 -15.21 11.37
C HIS A 654 -21.02 -14.21 10.36
N LEU A 655 -20.26 -13.14 10.06
CA LEU A 655 -20.65 -12.10 9.09
C LEU A 655 -20.64 -12.59 7.65
N ALA A 656 -19.61 -13.35 7.26
CA ALA A 656 -19.47 -13.96 5.93
C ALA A 656 -20.49 -15.09 5.70
N LYS A 657 -21.11 -15.61 6.77
CA LYS A 657 -21.99 -16.78 6.76
C LYS A 657 -21.29 -18.04 6.22
N GLU A 658 -19.98 -18.12 6.40
CA GLU A 658 -19.14 -19.29 6.07
C GLU A 658 -18.05 -19.49 7.13
N ASN A 659 -17.42 -20.67 7.16
CA ASN A 659 -16.28 -20.93 8.03
C ASN A 659 -14.98 -20.49 7.36
N LEU A 660 -14.39 -19.39 7.82
CA LEU A 660 -13.17 -18.80 7.25
C LEU A 660 -11.86 -19.40 7.79
N ALA A 661 -11.89 -20.50 8.55
CA ALA A 661 -10.67 -21.14 9.04
C ALA A 661 -9.72 -21.56 7.91
N TRP A 662 -10.24 -21.85 6.72
CA TRP A 662 -9.43 -22.27 5.58
C TRP A 662 -8.43 -21.19 5.12
N ILE A 663 -8.85 -19.92 5.05
CA ILE A 663 -7.96 -18.84 4.61
C ILE A 663 -6.96 -18.46 5.69
N ALA A 664 -7.36 -18.58 6.97
CA ALA A 664 -6.45 -18.41 8.10
C ALA A 664 -5.30 -19.44 8.04
N ARG A 665 -5.62 -20.73 7.85
CA ARG A 665 -4.60 -21.78 7.71
C ARG A 665 -3.71 -21.56 6.50
N LEU A 666 -4.30 -21.13 5.38
CA LEU A 666 -3.55 -20.83 4.18
C LEU A 666 -2.55 -19.68 4.39
N ALA A 667 -2.93 -18.69 5.20
CA ALA A 667 -2.07 -17.60 5.65
C ALA A 667 -1.06 -18.00 6.75
N GLY A 668 -1.02 -19.28 7.16
CA GLY A 668 -0.12 -19.78 8.21
C GLY A 668 -0.63 -19.59 9.64
N LEU A 669 -1.87 -19.14 9.84
CA LEU A 669 -2.48 -19.01 11.16
C LEU A 669 -3.07 -20.36 11.61
N SER A 670 -2.73 -20.79 12.82
CA SER A 670 -3.13 -22.11 13.36
C SER A 670 -4.57 -22.13 13.89
N ILE A 671 -5.56 -21.93 13.01
CA ILE A 671 -6.99 -21.92 13.35
C ILE A 671 -7.70 -23.09 12.64
N SER A 672 -8.33 -23.98 13.39
CA SER A 672 -9.01 -25.15 12.80
C SER A 672 -10.47 -24.84 12.42
N GLU A 673 -10.99 -25.54 11.42
CA GLU A 673 -12.40 -25.46 11.04
C GLU A 673 -13.33 -25.83 12.19
N GLN A 674 -12.95 -26.87 12.96
CA GLN A 674 -13.69 -27.30 14.14
C GLN A 674 -13.78 -26.17 15.16
N ARG A 675 -12.66 -25.47 15.42
CA ARG A 675 -12.61 -24.38 16.38
C ARG A 675 -13.55 -23.24 16.00
N VAL A 676 -13.55 -22.85 14.73
CA VAL A 676 -14.48 -21.83 14.23
C VAL A 676 -15.93 -22.31 14.32
N ALA A 677 -16.20 -23.59 14.01
CA ALA A 677 -17.54 -24.16 14.10
C ALA A 677 -18.10 -24.17 15.54
N GLU A 678 -17.27 -24.50 16.53
CA GLU A 678 -17.61 -24.43 17.96
C GLU A 678 -17.99 -23.00 18.36
N GLY A 679 -17.19 -22.01 17.96
CA GLY A 679 -17.47 -20.60 18.21
C GLY A 679 -18.75 -20.09 17.55
N LEU A 680 -18.99 -20.49 16.30
CA LEU A 680 -20.22 -20.16 15.58
C LEU A 680 -21.47 -20.77 16.24
N ALA A 681 -21.36 -22.00 16.74
CA ALA A 681 -22.43 -22.64 17.51
C ALA A 681 -22.69 -21.88 18.81
N LEU A 682 -21.63 -21.41 19.49
CA LEU A 682 -21.74 -20.59 20.69
C LEU A 682 -22.42 -19.25 20.41
N ILE A 683 -22.08 -18.54 19.34
CA ILE A 683 -22.76 -17.29 18.94
C ILE A 683 -24.26 -17.54 18.69
N LYS A 684 -24.59 -18.66 18.03
CA LYS A 684 -25.98 -19.04 17.73
C LYS A 684 -26.77 -19.52 18.95
N SER A 685 -26.09 -19.99 19.99
CA SER A 685 -26.74 -20.41 21.23
C SER A 685 -27.32 -19.19 21.94
N ARG A 686 -28.63 -19.22 22.25
CA ARG A 686 -29.29 -18.16 23.02
C ARG A 686 -28.62 -18.03 24.38
N LEU A 687 -28.33 -16.80 24.81
CA LEU A 687 -27.96 -16.54 26.21
C LEU A 687 -29.16 -16.90 27.09
N PRO A 688 -28.96 -17.67 28.19
CA PRO A 688 -30.05 -18.03 29.08
C PRO A 688 -30.65 -16.77 29.74
N PRO A 689 -31.94 -16.79 30.08
CA PRO A 689 -32.54 -15.70 30.84
C PRO A 689 -31.89 -15.60 32.22
N SER A 690 -31.71 -14.38 32.73
CA SER A 690 -31.20 -14.12 34.08
C SER A 690 -32.31 -13.55 34.95
N LEU A 691 -32.43 -14.06 36.18
CA LEU A 691 -33.34 -13.54 37.20
C LEU A 691 -32.53 -13.05 38.40
N SER A 692 -32.69 -11.79 38.76
CA SER A 692 -32.14 -11.21 40.00
C SER A 692 -33.29 -10.85 40.92
N ILE A 693 -33.36 -11.50 42.08
CA ILE A 693 -34.36 -11.20 43.12
C ILE A 693 -33.75 -10.29 44.20
N TRP A 694 -34.55 -9.37 44.71
CA TRP A 694 -34.22 -8.53 45.85
C TRP A 694 -34.81 -9.12 47.14
N VAL A 695 -34.42 -8.55 48.28
CA VAL A 695 -34.94 -8.97 49.59
C VAL A 695 -36.47 -8.86 49.60
N ALA A 696 -37.13 -9.95 49.97
CA ALA A 696 -38.59 -10.02 50.01
C ALA A 696 -39.15 -9.09 51.10
N GLY A 697 -40.22 -8.36 50.76
CA GLY A 697 -41.01 -7.60 51.71
C GLY A 697 -42.12 -8.46 52.31
N THR A 698 -42.41 -8.32 53.59
CA THR A 698 -43.53 -9.01 54.25
C THR A 698 -44.49 -8.00 54.87
N ASN A 699 -45.79 -8.15 54.61
CA ASN A 699 -46.85 -7.39 55.28
C ASN A 699 -47.99 -8.33 55.69
N GLY A 700 -48.04 -8.68 56.98
CA GLY A 700 -48.94 -9.71 57.48
C GLY A 700 -48.64 -11.07 56.87
N LEU A 701 -49.65 -11.69 56.25
CA LEU A 701 -49.52 -12.98 55.54
C LEU A 701 -49.12 -12.83 54.06
N ASN A 702 -48.86 -11.60 53.58
CA ASN A 702 -48.45 -11.36 52.20
C ASN A 702 -46.94 -11.21 52.09
N VAL A 703 -46.32 -11.96 51.18
CA VAL A 703 -44.92 -11.84 50.79
C VAL A 703 -44.83 -11.19 49.41
N THR A 704 -43.95 -10.20 49.24
CA THR A 704 -43.68 -9.55 47.95
C THR A 704 -42.22 -9.78 47.58
N ILE A 705 -42.00 -10.46 46.46
CA ILE A 705 -40.66 -10.64 45.88
C ILE A 705 -40.52 -9.67 44.70
N ASN A 706 -39.56 -8.77 44.80
CA ASN A 706 -39.22 -7.86 43.72
C ASN A 706 -37.92 -8.31 43.04
N GLY A 707 -37.70 -7.92 41.79
CA GLY A 707 -36.51 -8.30 41.06
C GLY A 707 -36.49 -7.78 39.62
N VAL A 708 -35.48 -8.21 38.88
CA VAL A 708 -35.31 -7.95 37.45
C VAL A 708 -35.10 -9.27 36.73
N ALA A 709 -35.88 -9.51 35.67
CA ALA A 709 -35.69 -10.63 34.77
C ALA A 709 -35.29 -10.12 33.39
N LEU A 710 -34.19 -10.63 32.85
CA LEU A 710 -33.69 -10.28 31.52
C LEU A 710 -33.68 -11.53 30.63
N PRO A 711 -34.24 -11.49 29.41
CA PRO A 711 -34.34 -12.65 28.52
C PRO A 711 -32.98 -13.18 28.03
N GLY A 712 -31.89 -12.47 28.29
CA GLY A 712 -30.53 -12.84 27.90
C GLY A 712 -30.24 -12.63 26.40
N THR A 713 -31.20 -12.93 25.52
CA THR A 713 -31.07 -12.79 24.06
C THR A 713 -32.00 -11.69 23.53
N GLN A 714 -31.49 -10.85 22.62
CA GLN A 714 -32.27 -9.79 21.97
C GLN A 714 -33.43 -10.38 21.15
N GLU A 715 -34.57 -9.70 21.12
CA GLU A 715 -35.84 -10.16 20.48
C GLU A 715 -36.50 -11.39 21.12
N THR A 716 -36.03 -11.81 22.29
CA THR A 716 -36.69 -12.85 23.10
C THR A 716 -37.40 -12.20 24.27
N THR A 717 -38.57 -12.71 24.63
CA THR A 717 -39.31 -12.28 25.83
C THR A 717 -39.39 -13.43 26.83
N ILE A 718 -39.32 -13.10 28.12
CA ILE A 718 -39.63 -14.05 29.18
C ILE A 718 -41.15 -14.11 29.26
N THR A 719 -41.74 -15.28 29.00
CA THR A 719 -43.19 -15.42 28.99
C THR A 719 -43.74 -15.95 30.32
N ARG A 720 -42.94 -16.66 31.11
CA ARG A 720 -43.40 -17.35 32.32
C ARG A 720 -42.29 -17.45 33.35
N ILE A 721 -42.66 -17.43 34.63
CA ILE A 721 -41.81 -17.74 35.77
C ILE A 721 -42.47 -18.83 36.61
N HIS A 722 -41.67 -19.79 37.03
CA HIS A 722 -42.08 -20.87 37.92
C HIS A 722 -41.42 -20.65 39.27
N TRP A 723 -42.20 -20.76 40.34
CA TRP A 723 -41.77 -20.64 41.72
C TRP A 723 -41.91 -21.99 42.40
N ASP A 724 -40.82 -22.48 42.97
CA ASP A 724 -40.83 -23.51 44.01
C ASP A 724 -40.59 -22.79 45.34
N TRP A 725 -41.56 -22.86 46.23
CA TRP A 725 -41.52 -22.15 47.51
C TRP A 725 -40.75 -22.94 48.59
N GLY A 726 -40.34 -24.18 48.31
CA GLY A 726 -39.59 -25.04 49.23
C GLY A 726 -40.40 -25.61 50.39
N ASP A 727 -41.71 -25.36 50.43
CA ASP A 727 -42.67 -25.88 51.41
C ASP A 727 -43.55 -27.01 50.84
N GLY A 728 -43.22 -27.48 49.63
CA GLY A 728 -43.98 -28.47 48.88
C GLY A 728 -45.03 -27.88 47.93
N ASN A 729 -45.17 -26.55 47.88
CA ASN A 729 -46.00 -25.86 46.92
C ASN A 729 -45.17 -25.25 45.77
N GLU A 730 -45.69 -25.37 44.55
CA GLU A 730 -45.12 -24.81 43.34
C GLU A 730 -46.19 -23.99 42.59
N GLU A 731 -45.80 -22.88 41.97
CA GLU A 731 -46.70 -22.01 41.22
C GLU A 731 -46.09 -21.47 39.93
N ASP A 732 -46.92 -21.31 38.91
CA ASP A 732 -46.53 -20.73 37.64
C ASP A 732 -47.25 -19.41 37.39
N HIS A 733 -46.48 -18.38 37.04
CA HIS A 733 -47.00 -17.04 36.78
C HIS A 733 -46.55 -16.54 35.41
N TRP A 734 -47.46 -15.90 34.68
CA TRP A 734 -47.12 -15.24 33.41
C TRP A 734 -46.31 -13.97 33.70
N PHE A 735 -45.24 -13.76 32.95
CA PHE A 735 -44.51 -12.49 32.98
C PHE A 735 -45.32 -11.45 32.18
N PRO A 736 -45.49 -10.22 32.69
CA PRO A 736 -46.25 -9.18 32.00
C PRO A 736 -45.64 -8.74 30.67
#